data_AF-A0A6H3NT32-F1
#
_entry.id   AF-A0A6H3NT32-F1
#
_cell.length_a   1.000
_cell.length_b   1.000
_cell.length_c   1.000
_cell.angle_alpha   90.00
_cell.angle_beta   90.00
_cell.angle_gamma   90.00
#
_symmetry.space_group_name_H-M   'P 1'
#
loop_
_entity.id
_entity.type
_entity.pdbx_description
1 polymer ?
#
loop_
_entity_poly.entity_id
_entity_poly.type
_entity_poly.pdbx_seq_one_letter_code
_entity_poly.pdbx_strand_id
1 'polypeptide(L)'
;MPDTITEDKSNKIADNDKLTPLFNEEIYVRADAGTVPVSKFKIFDDVIDAYKAENRLAEAKQKIEDHFKEHPESISAKYMLMIISFMEDSMGDANLVKNILDAFKAHAKWTIIEYITDSILRFGDHRLALRVKAEALDKLKKNKELKTVLEKLAKQDRKNPEIAKKYGFSIMEEDKPKAISYLKLAVEMYAKNKEYVPMEEIWPTIVQNNYEDVAFFDKMERILLGQREKTRLVGLLYPIVEPFKAMEDWDHVIYFLKKILEHEPASQKARNELIRAYKQKYVAHSLLEDFLKMSELGNNRKPVKLCITNFERNIVFDTGNYVMHRNWGVGKITSISQTGDSIFVDFEEKKDHKLSIQMAITSLKPLKKDHIWVQHYEDKQSINAMFAENLPEFLKQLLKSYDNRMIIGDMKNELIGTFLKADEWSKWWAKVKSVLKKEANIGMNPKKKDEVVYHEKPITHAETLTQKFQATTDANKKLEIAMEAVRDAEEAAEAADFFISHYIEEEAARDSVRKLSAYLYLEEAGKAWPTEEFSHKIREQELATLIQSLSKDDALKISKALENTDIKKGFKDLIREHHPEAINILIGLLFEVPVKVNRSVFQNLVADEKFAELNLFVETVCNKSKENPEVFLWVAKSILSHAWKFDWLKVSEEDLVLRVFRILKPLAKIEDKGTKLKNQAMDILFGKDNSLLRDILTNADDEYVRKLFALFKEVPYVTDLEKDQLYALINELKPNIVWDEYDSEEDADDDPLANLPTDVVLVTRRAFNAKKLEFEHLVNVEMAENSRDIGEAQEKGDLRENAEYKAAMEKQAQLQAAIKRLEAELKSARILDLSDVKSDKVGIGTTVRLKNKQTGEVVTYSILGAWDADTEKNIISYQSPLAKSLLGKHTGNEATLVFGATETVYEVLDITRYSMTGQEA
;
A
#
# COMPACT_ATOMS: atom_id res chain seq x y z
N MET A 1 7.99 98.46 -21.97
CA MET A 1 6.81 98.60 -22.85
C MET A 1 7.31 98.78 -24.28
N PRO A 2 6.69 98.20 -25.32
CA PRO A 2 5.77 97.03 -25.44
C PRO A 2 6.50 95.87 -26.18
N ASP A 3 5.98 94.70 -26.56
CA ASP A 3 4.87 93.82 -26.16
C ASP A 3 5.24 92.42 -26.72
N THR A 4 4.79 91.38 -26.04
CA THR A 4 4.88 89.96 -26.40
C THR A 4 4.10 89.59 -27.67
N ILE A 5 4.72 88.82 -28.57
CA ILE A 5 4.05 87.77 -29.38
C ILE A 5 4.99 86.56 -29.44
N THR A 6 4.71 85.55 -28.63
CA THR A 6 5.20 84.18 -28.82
C THR A 6 4.26 83.47 -29.78
N GLU A 7 4.74 83.16 -30.99
CA GLU A 7 4.09 82.19 -31.87
C GLU A 7 4.14 80.80 -31.23
N ASP A 8 2.94 80.27 -30.99
CA ASP A 8 2.69 78.97 -30.39
C ASP A 8 3.02 77.84 -31.37
N LYS A 9 3.99 77.00 -30.99
CA LYS A 9 4.34 75.75 -31.67
C LYS A 9 3.43 74.62 -31.16
N SER A 10 2.13 74.70 -31.40
CA SER A 10 1.17 73.69 -30.91
C SER A 10 0.27 73.11 -32.01
N ASN A 11 0.76 72.97 -33.23
CA ASN A 11 -0.03 72.31 -34.28
C ASN A 11 0.81 71.31 -35.11
N LYS A 12 1.03 70.11 -34.56
CA LYS A 12 1.58 68.94 -35.27
C LYS A 12 1.31 67.57 -34.59
N ILE A 13 0.13 67.37 -33.98
CA ILE A 13 -0.29 66.06 -33.39
C ILE A 13 -1.73 65.72 -33.78
N ALA A 14 -2.06 65.70 -35.08
CA ALA A 14 -3.43 65.43 -35.54
C ALA A 14 -3.54 64.38 -36.66
N ASP A 15 -2.55 63.48 -36.84
CA ASP A 15 -2.58 62.56 -38.00
C ASP A 15 -2.16 61.11 -37.70
N ASN A 16 -2.46 60.58 -36.51
CA ASN A 16 -2.03 59.21 -36.16
C ASN A 16 -3.04 58.36 -35.36
N ASP A 17 -4.34 58.67 -35.44
CA ASP A 17 -5.41 57.84 -34.84
C ASP A 17 -6.17 57.03 -35.89
N LYS A 18 -5.69 55.81 -36.17
CA LYS A 18 -6.26 54.92 -37.19
C LYS A 18 -7.42 54.06 -36.67
N LEU A 19 -7.60 53.96 -35.35
CA LEU A 19 -8.64 53.12 -34.72
C LEU A 19 -10.02 53.78 -34.77
N THR A 20 -10.11 55.07 -34.46
CA THR A 20 -11.38 55.81 -34.40
C THR A 20 -12.18 55.79 -35.72
N PRO A 21 -11.56 55.99 -36.90
CA PRO A 21 -12.27 55.85 -38.18
C PRO A 21 -12.76 54.42 -38.46
N LEU A 22 -12.01 53.39 -38.04
CA LEU A 22 -12.39 51.98 -38.25
C LEU A 22 -13.60 51.58 -37.41
N PHE A 23 -13.64 51.99 -36.14
CA PHE A 23 -14.78 51.73 -35.26
C PHE A 23 -16.04 52.47 -35.71
N ASN A 24 -15.89 53.72 -36.13
CA ASN A 24 -17.00 54.49 -36.70
C ASN A 24 -17.56 53.81 -37.95
N GLU A 25 -16.71 53.34 -38.86
CA GLU A 25 -17.14 52.60 -40.06
C GLU A 25 -17.92 51.33 -39.68
N GLU A 26 -17.45 50.54 -38.71
CA GLU A 26 -18.13 49.33 -38.26
C GLU A 26 -19.52 49.62 -37.67
N ILE A 27 -19.64 50.65 -36.83
CA ILE A 27 -20.91 51.11 -36.23
C ILE A 27 -21.89 51.57 -37.33
N TYR A 28 -21.42 52.38 -38.28
CA TYR A 28 -22.28 52.92 -39.35
C TYR A 28 -22.78 51.84 -40.31
N VAL A 29 -21.96 50.82 -40.57
CA VAL A 29 -22.30 49.72 -41.49
C VAL A 29 -23.11 48.61 -40.79
N ARG A 30 -23.17 48.60 -39.45
CA ARG A 30 -23.73 47.51 -38.64
C ARG A 30 -23.18 46.15 -39.06
N ALA A 31 -21.86 46.09 -39.22
CA ALA A 31 -21.22 44.88 -39.70
C ALA A 31 -21.35 43.75 -38.67
N ASP A 32 -21.75 42.58 -39.15
CA ASP A 32 -21.88 41.35 -38.37
C ASP A 32 -20.99 40.25 -38.97
N ALA A 33 -20.92 39.08 -38.30
CA ALA A 33 -20.05 38.00 -38.75
C ALA A 33 -20.45 37.45 -40.13
N GLY A 34 -21.68 37.72 -40.58
CA GLY A 34 -22.17 37.36 -41.91
C GLY A 34 -21.70 38.31 -43.03
N THR A 35 -21.40 39.57 -42.71
CA THR A 35 -21.18 40.64 -43.69
C THR A 35 -19.73 41.13 -43.79
N VAL A 36 -18.89 40.87 -42.79
CA VAL A 36 -17.47 41.27 -42.81
C VAL A 36 -16.65 40.43 -43.80
N PRO A 37 -15.90 41.03 -44.75
CA PRO A 37 -15.01 40.30 -45.65
C PRO A 37 -13.64 40.00 -45.03
N VAL A 38 -12.97 38.94 -45.51
CA VAL A 38 -11.61 38.54 -45.07
C VAL A 38 -10.60 39.70 -45.17
N SER A 39 -10.72 40.55 -46.18
CA SER A 39 -9.81 41.68 -46.41
C SER A 39 -9.78 42.70 -45.26
N LYS A 40 -10.85 42.81 -44.46
CA LYS A 40 -10.88 43.71 -43.30
C LYS A 40 -9.95 43.26 -42.18
N PHE A 41 -9.73 41.95 -42.01
CA PHE A 41 -8.81 41.44 -40.98
C PHE A 41 -7.35 41.80 -41.24
N LYS A 42 -6.94 41.86 -42.51
CA LYS A 42 -5.62 42.36 -42.87
C LYS A 42 -5.44 43.83 -42.48
N ILE A 43 -6.48 44.65 -42.68
CA ILE A 43 -6.47 46.05 -42.25
C ILE A 43 -6.33 46.14 -40.73
N PHE A 44 -7.00 45.24 -39.99
CA PHE A 44 -6.88 45.19 -38.54
C PHE A 44 -5.46 44.83 -38.07
N ASP A 45 -4.85 43.82 -38.70
CA ASP A 45 -3.45 43.43 -38.42
C ASP A 45 -2.49 44.58 -38.74
N ASP A 46 -2.61 45.21 -39.92
CA ASP A 46 -1.76 46.33 -40.35
C ASP A 46 -1.83 47.53 -39.38
N VAL A 47 -3.01 47.76 -38.78
CA VAL A 47 -3.22 48.82 -37.78
C VAL A 47 -2.53 48.46 -36.46
N ILE A 48 -2.71 47.24 -35.95
CA ILE A 48 -2.04 46.78 -34.73
C ILE A 48 -0.52 46.83 -34.90
N ASP A 49 0.00 46.36 -36.04
CA ASP A 49 1.43 46.35 -36.34
C ASP A 49 2.00 47.77 -36.45
N ALA A 50 1.23 48.73 -36.98
CA ALA A 50 1.63 50.15 -36.98
C ALA A 50 1.75 50.71 -35.55
N TYR A 51 0.77 50.47 -34.68
CA TYR A 51 0.87 50.90 -33.28
C TYR A 51 2.00 50.20 -32.52
N LYS A 52 2.28 48.93 -32.84
CA LYS A 52 3.41 48.18 -32.29
C LYS A 52 4.75 48.77 -32.73
N ALA A 53 4.92 49.08 -34.01
CA ALA A 53 6.14 49.68 -34.56
C ALA A 53 6.42 51.07 -33.95
N GLU A 54 5.38 51.81 -33.58
CA GLU A 54 5.48 53.10 -32.88
C GLU A 54 5.66 52.97 -31.35
N ASN A 55 5.73 51.74 -30.81
CA ASN A 55 5.77 51.46 -29.37
C ASN A 55 4.57 52.02 -28.58
N ARG A 56 3.40 52.08 -29.24
CA ARG A 56 2.12 52.61 -28.72
C ARG A 56 1.05 51.53 -28.56
N LEU A 57 1.46 50.26 -28.41
CA LEU A 57 0.54 49.12 -28.31
C LEU A 57 -0.40 49.21 -27.10
N ALA A 58 0.09 49.71 -25.96
CA ALA A 58 -0.72 49.92 -24.75
C ALA A 58 -1.81 51.00 -24.95
N GLU A 59 -1.50 52.06 -25.70
CA GLU A 59 -2.47 53.11 -26.06
C GLU A 59 -3.56 52.54 -26.98
N ALA A 60 -3.16 51.76 -27.99
CA ALA A 60 -4.10 51.08 -28.88
C ALA A 60 -5.01 50.12 -28.10
N LYS A 61 -4.43 49.28 -27.23
CA LYS A 61 -5.18 48.34 -26.38
C LYS A 61 -6.23 49.07 -25.53
N GLN A 62 -5.85 50.15 -24.84
CA GLN A 62 -6.78 50.93 -24.03
C GLN A 62 -7.96 51.46 -24.86
N LYS A 63 -7.69 52.04 -26.05
CA LYS A 63 -8.74 52.52 -26.95
C LYS A 63 -9.67 51.42 -27.44
N ILE A 64 -9.12 50.26 -27.78
CA ILE A 64 -9.91 49.11 -28.24
C ILE A 64 -10.76 48.54 -27.09
N GLU A 65 -10.22 48.47 -25.86
CA GLU A 65 -10.96 48.04 -24.67
C GLU A 65 -12.12 48.99 -24.34
N ASP A 66 -11.89 50.30 -24.44
CA ASP A 66 -12.94 51.29 -24.18
C ASP A 66 -14.05 51.22 -25.23
N HIS A 67 -13.69 51.04 -26.50
CA HIS A 67 -14.68 50.78 -27.56
C HIS A 67 -15.43 49.44 -27.34
N PHE A 68 -14.73 48.38 -26.92
CA PHE A 68 -15.34 47.07 -26.65
C PHE A 68 -16.32 47.10 -25.46
N LYS A 69 -16.06 47.92 -24.44
CA LYS A 69 -16.99 48.13 -23.31
C LYS A 69 -18.31 48.77 -23.76
N GLU A 70 -18.23 49.73 -24.67
CA GLU A 70 -19.40 50.42 -25.23
C GLU A 70 -20.13 49.58 -26.29
N HIS A 71 -19.37 48.78 -27.05
CA HIS A 71 -19.86 47.95 -28.16
C HIS A 71 -19.35 46.49 -28.06
N PRO A 72 -19.89 45.68 -27.12
CA PRO A 72 -19.46 44.29 -26.94
C PRO A 72 -19.72 43.38 -28.15
N GLU A 73 -20.53 43.81 -29.11
CA GLU A 73 -20.79 43.13 -30.37
C GLU A 73 -19.66 43.28 -31.40
N SER A 74 -18.85 44.34 -31.31
CA SER A 74 -17.83 44.71 -32.32
C SER A 74 -16.88 43.56 -32.65
N ILE A 75 -16.80 43.22 -33.93
CA ILE A 75 -15.92 42.17 -34.46
C ILE A 75 -14.50 42.70 -34.55
N SER A 76 -14.32 43.96 -34.96
CA SER A 76 -13.01 44.58 -35.04
C SER A 76 -12.36 44.63 -33.66
N ALA A 77 -13.10 45.05 -32.62
CA ALA A 77 -12.59 45.10 -31.25
C ALA A 77 -12.26 43.70 -30.71
N LYS A 78 -13.15 42.71 -30.89
CA LYS A 78 -12.90 41.31 -30.48
C LYS A 78 -11.66 40.74 -31.14
N TYR A 79 -11.52 40.90 -32.45
CA TYR A 79 -10.38 40.39 -33.19
C TYR A 79 -9.08 41.08 -32.75
N MET A 80 -9.08 42.40 -32.65
CA MET A 80 -7.89 43.15 -32.29
C MET A 80 -7.44 42.90 -30.84
N LEU A 81 -8.37 42.83 -29.88
CA LEU A 81 -8.06 42.46 -28.50
C LEU A 81 -7.54 41.03 -28.40
N MET A 82 -8.13 40.10 -29.17
CA MET A 82 -7.63 38.74 -29.26
C MET A 82 -6.17 38.72 -29.76
N ILE A 83 -5.85 39.39 -30.87
CA ILE A 83 -4.48 39.44 -31.40
C ILE A 83 -3.51 40.10 -30.41
N ILE A 84 -3.90 41.21 -29.78
CA ILE A 84 -3.08 41.87 -28.75
C ILE A 84 -2.85 40.94 -27.55
N SER A 85 -3.87 40.17 -27.13
CA SER A 85 -3.71 39.21 -26.03
C SER A 85 -2.66 38.15 -26.35
N PHE A 86 -2.59 37.67 -27.60
CA PHE A 86 -1.54 36.74 -28.05
C PHE A 86 -0.16 37.38 -28.21
N MET A 87 -0.09 38.69 -28.45
CA MET A 87 1.17 39.43 -28.48
C MET A 87 1.77 39.61 -27.08
N GLU A 88 0.94 39.71 -26.05
CA GLU A 88 1.36 39.87 -24.64
C GLU A 88 1.62 38.53 -23.94
N ASP A 89 0.78 37.52 -24.19
CA ASP A 89 0.90 36.16 -23.64
C ASP A 89 0.57 35.12 -24.72
N SER A 90 1.46 34.15 -24.90
CA SER A 90 1.31 33.03 -25.85
C SER A 90 0.02 32.21 -25.69
N MET A 91 -0.61 32.22 -24.51
CA MET A 91 -1.88 31.51 -24.29
C MET A 91 -3.10 32.27 -24.84
N GLY A 92 -3.04 33.61 -24.91
CA GLY A 92 -4.13 34.50 -25.33
C GLY A 92 -5.41 34.40 -24.47
N ASP A 93 -6.42 35.23 -24.76
CA ASP A 93 -7.72 35.14 -24.09
C ASP A 93 -8.62 34.07 -24.74
N ALA A 94 -8.73 32.92 -24.07
CA ALA A 94 -9.51 31.78 -24.53
C ALA A 94 -11.01 32.08 -24.75
N ASN A 95 -11.59 33.03 -24.00
CA ASN A 95 -12.98 33.41 -24.18
C ASN A 95 -13.17 34.25 -25.44
N LEU A 96 -12.27 35.20 -25.71
CA LEU A 96 -12.30 35.98 -26.95
C LEU A 96 -12.10 35.10 -28.18
N VAL A 97 -11.15 34.16 -28.14
CA VAL A 97 -10.91 33.18 -29.22
C VAL A 97 -12.17 32.35 -29.50
N LYS A 98 -12.82 31.84 -28.46
CA LYS A 98 -14.04 31.05 -28.63
C LYS A 98 -15.17 31.89 -29.21
N ASN A 99 -15.41 33.08 -28.66
CA ASN A 99 -16.49 33.97 -29.07
C ASN A 99 -16.38 34.37 -30.55
N ILE A 100 -15.17 34.72 -31.02
CA ILE A 100 -14.98 35.12 -32.41
C ILE A 100 -15.10 33.95 -33.38
N LEU A 101 -14.53 32.78 -33.05
CA LEU A 101 -14.60 31.59 -33.90
C LEU A 101 -16.04 31.06 -33.99
N ASP A 102 -16.78 31.02 -32.88
CA ASP A 102 -18.18 30.58 -32.84
C ASP A 102 -19.09 31.52 -33.67
N ALA A 103 -18.84 32.84 -33.62
CA ALA A 103 -19.58 33.81 -34.42
C ALA A 103 -19.44 33.54 -35.93
N PHE A 104 -18.21 33.37 -36.44
CA PHE A 104 -18.00 33.08 -37.86
C PHE A 104 -18.42 31.67 -38.27
N LYS A 105 -18.34 30.71 -37.34
CA LYS A 105 -18.81 29.34 -37.55
C LYS A 105 -20.33 29.29 -37.74
N ALA A 106 -21.09 30.08 -36.98
CA ALA A 106 -22.54 30.19 -37.13
C ALA A 106 -22.98 30.64 -38.55
N HIS A 107 -22.16 31.44 -39.22
CA HIS A 107 -22.40 31.92 -40.58
C HIS A 107 -21.65 31.13 -41.67
N ALA A 108 -21.04 29.99 -41.32
CA ALA A 108 -20.27 29.12 -42.23
C ALA A 108 -19.17 29.86 -43.02
N LYS A 109 -18.53 30.87 -42.40
CA LYS A 109 -17.47 31.68 -43.03
C LYS A 109 -16.10 31.01 -42.90
N TRP A 110 -15.94 29.84 -43.51
CA TRP A 110 -14.75 28.99 -43.35
C TRP A 110 -13.43 29.65 -43.78
N THR A 111 -13.46 30.51 -44.79
CA THR A 111 -12.27 31.27 -45.22
C THR A 111 -11.83 32.33 -44.22
N ILE A 112 -12.77 32.94 -43.48
CA ILE A 112 -12.48 33.88 -42.40
C ILE A 112 -11.95 33.10 -41.19
N ILE A 113 -12.57 31.96 -40.87
CA ILE A 113 -12.10 31.07 -39.80
C ILE A 113 -10.68 30.59 -40.05
N GLU A 114 -10.35 30.21 -41.29
CA GLU A 114 -8.99 29.89 -41.70
C GLU A 114 -8.03 31.06 -41.44
N TYR A 115 -8.38 32.27 -41.85
CA TYR A 115 -7.55 33.47 -41.60
C TYR A 115 -7.33 33.76 -40.12
N ILE A 116 -8.39 33.72 -39.31
CA ILE A 116 -8.33 33.99 -37.88
C ILE A 116 -7.46 32.93 -37.19
N THR A 117 -7.67 31.65 -37.52
CA THR A 117 -6.86 30.56 -36.95
C THR A 117 -5.41 30.62 -37.41
N ASP A 118 -5.11 31.01 -38.66
CA ASP A 118 -3.74 31.29 -39.10
C ASP A 118 -3.09 32.41 -38.28
N SER A 119 -3.83 33.48 -38.01
CA SER A 119 -3.34 34.63 -37.25
C SER A 119 -3.05 34.26 -35.79
N ILE A 120 -3.89 33.42 -35.17
CA ILE A 120 -3.62 32.85 -33.84
C ILE A 120 -2.39 31.94 -33.85
N LEU A 121 -2.28 31.05 -34.84
CA LEU A 121 -1.21 30.04 -34.90
C LEU A 121 0.17 30.62 -35.24
N ARG A 122 0.26 31.91 -35.57
CA ARG A 122 1.55 32.64 -35.66
C ARG A 122 2.24 32.78 -34.30
N PHE A 123 1.48 32.74 -33.21
CA PHE A 123 1.98 32.94 -31.84
C PHE A 123 2.25 31.64 -31.08
N GLY A 124 1.84 30.49 -31.62
CA GLY A 124 2.03 29.17 -31.02
C GLY A 124 0.94 28.17 -31.41
N ASP A 125 1.15 26.89 -31.10
CA ASP A 125 0.17 25.85 -31.42
C ASP A 125 -1.00 25.85 -30.41
N HIS A 126 -2.03 26.63 -30.69
CA HIS A 126 -3.25 26.71 -29.86
C HIS A 126 -4.28 25.62 -30.24
N ARG A 127 -4.65 24.75 -29.28
CA ARG A 127 -5.48 23.55 -29.52
C ARG A 127 -6.86 23.85 -30.13
N LEU A 128 -7.57 24.85 -29.61
CA LEU A 128 -8.91 25.22 -30.13
C LEU A 128 -8.79 25.76 -31.57
N ALA A 129 -7.77 26.57 -31.84
CA ALA A 129 -7.52 27.13 -33.16
C ALA A 129 -7.18 26.03 -34.18
N LEU A 130 -6.31 25.08 -33.82
CA LEU A 130 -5.99 23.93 -34.66
C LEU A 130 -7.24 23.07 -34.97
N ARG A 131 -8.10 22.81 -33.97
CA ARG A 131 -9.32 22.01 -34.15
C ARG A 131 -10.30 22.69 -35.12
N VAL A 132 -10.56 23.97 -34.90
CA VAL A 132 -11.46 24.75 -35.74
C VAL A 132 -10.87 24.95 -37.14
N LYS A 133 -9.54 25.10 -37.25
CA LYS A 133 -8.83 25.14 -38.53
C LYS A 133 -8.97 23.83 -39.30
N ALA A 134 -8.82 22.68 -38.64
CA ALA A 134 -9.03 21.38 -39.28
C ALA A 134 -10.46 21.24 -39.84
N GLU A 135 -11.47 21.68 -39.09
CA GLU A 135 -12.85 21.71 -39.58
C GLU A 135 -13.03 22.65 -40.79
N ALA A 136 -12.45 23.85 -40.74
CA ALA A 136 -12.49 24.79 -41.86
C ALA A 136 -11.82 24.22 -43.12
N LEU A 137 -10.63 23.64 -42.99
CA LEU A 137 -9.88 23.04 -44.11
C LEU A 137 -10.62 21.84 -44.72
N ASP A 138 -11.30 21.03 -43.90
CA ASP A 138 -12.16 19.93 -44.34
C ASP A 138 -13.35 20.46 -45.16
N LYS A 139 -14.03 21.51 -44.68
CA LYS A 139 -15.13 22.17 -45.42
C LYS A 139 -14.66 22.87 -46.70
N LEU A 140 -13.44 23.39 -46.71
CA LEU A 140 -12.80 24.01 -47.87
C LEU A 140 -12.14 22.99 -48.82
N LYS A 141 -12.14 21.69 -48.49
CA LYS A 141 -11.52 20.59 -49.25
C LYS A 141 -10.02 20.79 -49.50
N LYS A 142 -9.31 21.43 -48.56
CA LYS A 142 -7.87 21.68 -48.60
C LYS A 142 -7.07 20.54 -47.97
N ASN A 143 -7.08 19.36 -48.61
CA ASN A 143 -6.57 18.11 -48.03
C ASN A 143 -5.09 18.14 -47.59
N LYS A 144 -4.23 18.81 -48.36
CA LYS A 144 -2.78 18.92 -48.05
C LYS A 144 -2.52 19.70 -46.77
N GLU A 145 -3.21 20.82 -46.60
CA GLU A 145 -3.11 21.67 -45.41
C GLU A 145 -3.79 20.98 -44.22
N LEU A 146 -4.95 20.35 -44.45
CA LEU A 146 -5.68 19.59 -43.43
C LEU A 146 -4.80 18.51 -42.80
N LYS A 147 -4.07 17.76 -43.60
CA LYS A 147 -3.12 16.74 -43.11
C LYS A 147 -2.10 17.31 -42.13
N THR A 148 -1.52 18.47 -42.46
CA THR A 148 -0.50 19.13 -41.62
C THR A 148 -1.10 19.54 -40.27
N VAL A 149 -2.34 20.04 -40.28
CA VAL A 149 -3.06 20.40 -39.05
C VAL A 149 -3.46 19.16 -38.25
N LEU A 150 -3.91 18.10 -38.91
CA LEU A 150 -4.24 16.82 -38.28
C LEU A 150 -3.03 16.16 -37.63
N GLU A 151 -1.83 16.27 -38.20
CA GLU A 151 -0.60 15.77 -37.57
C GLU A 151 -0.32 16.50 -36.24
N LYS A 152 -0.41 17.83 -36.23
CA LYS A 152 -0.22 18.63 -35.01
C LYS A 152 -1.27 18.26 -33.96
N LEU A 153 -2.54 18.18 -34.35
CA LEU A 153 -3.63 17.80 -33.46
C LEU A 153 -3.48 16.38 -32.91
N ALA A 154 -3.06 15.42 -33.73
CA ALA A 154 -2.88 14.03 -33.30
C ALA A 154 -1.71 13.88 -32.31
N LYS A 155 -0.70 14.76 -32.38
CA LYS A 155 0.40 14.83 -31.40
C LYS A 155 -0.05 15.44 -30.07
N GLN A 156 -0.85 16.51 -30.11
CA GLN A 156 -1.31 17.25 -28.92
C GLN A 156 -2.52 16.60 -28.22
N ASP A 157 -3.44 16.00 -28.98
CA ASP A 157 -4.72 15.47 -28.50
C ASP A 157 -4.81 13.95 -28.74
N ARG A 158 -3.85 13.21 -28.19
CA ARG A 158 -3.78 11.73 -28.33
C ARG A 158 -5.01 10.99 -27.82
N LYS A 159 -5.87 11.65 -27.03
CA LYS A 159 -7.10 11.06 -26.48
C LYS A 159 -8.32 11.24 -27.40
N ASN A 160 -8.21 11.97 -28.50
CA ASN A 160 -9.32 12.18 -29.42
C ASN A 160 -9.33 11.10 -30.54
N PRO A 161 -10.25 10.12 -30.48
CA PRO A 161 -10.27 9.01 -31.45
C PRO A 161 -10.59 9.47 -32.87
N GLU A 162 -11.41 10.51 -33.04
CA GLU A 162 -11.82 11.03 -34.35
C GLU A 162 -10.65 11.70 -35.08
N ILE A 163 -9.85 12.47 -34.36
CA ILE A 163 -8.64 13.10 -34.92
C ILE A 163 -7.62 12.03 -35.32
N ALA A 164 -7.41 11.03 -34.47
CA ALA A 164 -6.51 9.92 -34.76
C ALA A 164 -6.97 9.10 -35.97
N LYS A 165 -8.28 8.82 -36.08
CA LYS A 165 -8.90 8.16 -37.24
C LYS A 165 -8.65 8.94 -38.53
N LYS A 166 -9.04 10.23 -38.55
CA LYS A 166 -8.88 11.09 -39.75
C LYS A 166 -7.42 11.22 -40.17
N TYR A 167 -6.52 11.43 -39.21
CA TYR A 167 -5.10 11.52 -39.51
C TYR A 167 -4.54 10.20 -40.03
N GLY A 168 -4.85 9.08 -39.37
CA GLY A 168 -4.40 7.75 -39.78
C GLY A 168 -4.79 7.41 -41.22
N PHE A 169 -6.05 7.65 -41.60
CA PHE A 169 -6.48 7.44 -42.98
C PHE A 169 -5.82 8.41 -43.97
N SER A 170 -5.60 9.67 -43.58
CA SER A 170 -4.97 10.68 -44.46
C SER A 170 -3.51 10.34 -44.85
N ILE A 171 -2.84 9.48 -44.08
CA ILE A 171 -1.44 9.09 -44.32
C ILE A 171 -1.28 7.63 -44.76
N MET A 172 -2.38 6.93 -45.03
CA MET A 172 -2.37 5.49 -45.29
C MET A 172 -1.55 5.09 -46.54
N GLU A 173 -1.55 5.94 -47.57
CA GLU A 173 -0.79 5.72 -48.81
C GLU A 173 0.68 6.17 -48.71
N GLU A 174 1.02 7.04 -47.76
CA GLU A 174 2.37 7.62 -47.62
C GLU A 174 3.21 6.90 -46.56
N ASP A 175 2.65 6.66 -45.38
CA ASP A 175 3.32 6.04 -44.24
C ASP A 175 2.37 5.07 -43.54
N LYS A 176 2.29 3.87 -44.12
CA LYS A 176 1.40 2.80 -43.67
C LYS A 176 1.66 2.35 -42.22
N PRO A 177 2.91 2.15 -41.75
CA PRO A 177 3.16 1.83 -40.34
C PRO A 177 2.64 2.92 -39.38
N LYS A 178 2.91 4.20 -39.66
CA LYS A 178 2.44 5.32 -38.84
C LYS A 178 0.91 5.42 -38.90
N ALA A 179 0.31 5.24 -40.07
CA ALA A 179 -1.15 5.20 -40.24
C ALA A 179 -1.80 4.18 -39.30
N ILE A 180 -1.30 2.94 -39.32
CA ILE A 180 -1.83 1.85 -38.49
C ILE A 180 -1.66 2.15 -37.00
N SER A 181 -0.57 2.78 -36.58
CA SER A 181 -0.39 3.17 -35.17
C SER A 181 -1.49 4.11 -34.67
N TYR A 182 -1.88 5.12 -35.47
CA TYR A 182 -2.96 6.05 -35.12
C TYR A 182 -4.34 5.41 -35.23
N LEU A 183 -4.55 4.50 -36.19
CA LEU A 183 -5.81 3.75 -36.29
C LEU A 183 -6.01 2.81 -35.10
N LYS A 184 -4.95 2.16 -34.60
CA LYS A 184 -4.98 1.37 -33.36
C LYS A 184 -5.34 2.22 -32.14
N LEU A 185 -4.72 3.41 -32.03
CA LEU A 185 -5.05 4.38 -30.98
C LEU A 185 -6.53 4.78 -31.04
N ALA A 186 -7.05 5.05 -32.24
CA ALA A 186 -8.45 5.40 -32.44
C ALA A 186 -9.39 4.26 -32.02
N VAL A 187 -9.15 3.03 -32.48
CA VAL A 187 -9.94 1.84 -32.13
C VAL A 187 -9.95 1.57 -30.62
N GLU A 188 -8.80 1.71 -29.96
CA GLU A 188 -8.71 1.57 -28.51
C GLU A 188 -9.56 2.62 -27.78
N MET A 189 -9.47 3.88 -28.20
CA MET A 189 -10.21 4.98 -27.58
C MET A 189 -11.72 4.87 -27.84
N TYR A 190 -12.14 4.52 -29.05
CA TYR A 190 -13.55 4.25 -29.36
C TYR A 190 -14.10 3.09 -28.52
N ALA A 191 -13.36 1.99 -28.37
CA ALA A 191 -13.77 0.87 -27.53
C ALA A 191 -13.91 1.28 -26.05
N LYS A 192 -13.00 2.09 -25.53
CA LYS A 192 -13.09 2.64 -24.15
C LYS A 192 -14.29 3.56 -23.96
N ASN A 193 -14.62 4.36 -24.98
CA ASN A 193 -15.76 5.27 -24.98
C ASN A 193 -17.10 4.58 -25.30
N LYS A 194 -17.11 3.28 -25.60
CA LYS A 194 -18.28 2.50 -26.03
C LYS A 194 -18.86 2.93 -27.38
N GLU A 195 -18.03 3.51 -28.23
CA GLU A 195 -18.37 3.95 -29.59
C GLU A 195 -18.03 2.85 -30.60
N TYR A 196 -18.85 1.82 -30.71
CA TYR A 196 -18.47 0.61 -31.46
C TYR A 196 -18.56 0.74 -32.98
N VAL A 197 -19.49 1.55 -33.51
CA VAL A 197 -19.65 1.74 -34.96
C VAL A 197 -18.35 2.26 -35.61
N PRO A 198 -17.77 3.39 -35.18
CA PRO A 198 -16.52 3.88 -35.78
C PRO A 198 -15.32 2.96 -35.53
N MET A 199 -15.34 2.19 -34.44
CA MET A 199 -14.34 1.16 -34.16
C MET A 199 -14.38 0.03 -35.21
N GLU A 200 -15.59 -0.46 -35.51
CA GLU A 200 -15.81 -1.55 -36.47
C GLU A 200 -15.49 -1.15 -37.91
N GLU A 201 -15.67 0.13 -38.27
CA GLU A 201 -15.24 0.66 -39.57
C GLU A 201 -13.72 0.55 -39.78
N ILE A 202 -12.93 0.73 -38.72
CA ILE A 202 -11.47 0.71 -38.79
C ILE A 202 -10.93 -0.73 -38.77
N TRP A 203 -11.65 -1.65 -38.11
CA TRP A 203 -11.18 -3.00 -37.82
C TRP A 203 -10.66 -3.79 -39.04
N PRO A 204 -11.37 -3.86 -40.18
CA PRO A 204 -10.88 -4.59 -41.36
C PRO A 204 -9.56 -4.02 -41.88
N THR A 205 -9.37 -2.71 -41.79
CA THR A 205 -8.12 -2.04 -42.21
C THR A 205 -6.96 -2.47 -41.33
N ILE A 206 -7.16 -2.60 -40.02
CA ILE A 206 -6.11 -3.09 -39.11
C ILE A 206 -5.80 -4.56 -39.41
N VAL A 207 -6.82 -5.41 -39.53
CA VAL A 207 -6.62 -6.85 -39.80
C VAL A 207 -5.88 -7.05 -41.13
N GLN A 208 -6.29 -6.38 -42.20
CA GLN A 208 -5.65 -6.55 -43.52
C GLN A 208 -4.17 -6.13 -43.54
N ASN A 209 -3.80 -5.14 -42.73
CA ASN A 209 -2.48 -4.52 -42.81
C ASN A 209 -1.56 -4.87 -41.63
N ASN A 210 -2.09 -5.50 -40.58
CA ASN A 210 -1.37 -5.77 -39.35
C ASN A 210 -2.02 -6.87 -38.48
N TYR A 211 -2.45 -7.99 -39.08
CA TYR A 211 -3.01 -9.13 -38.34
C TYR A 211 -2.00 -9.84 -37.41
N GLU A 212 -0.69 -9.64 -37.62
CA GLU A 212 0.39 -10.27 -36.85
C GLU A 212 0.56 -9.68 -35.44
N ASP A 213 0.01 -8.49 -35.16
CA ASP A 213 0.10 -7.89 -33.82
C ASP A 213 -0.93 -8.49 -32.86
N VAL A 214 -0.67 -9.72 -32.45
CA VAL A 214 -1.48 -10.49 -31.49
C VAL A 214 -1.66 -9.71 -30.17
N ALA A 215 -0.63 -8.99 -29.73
CA ALA A 215 -0.65 -8.22 -28.48
C ALA A 215 -1.71 -7.10 -28.52
N PHE A 216 -1.87 -6.44 -29.68
CA PHE A 216 -2.95 -5.47 -29.88
C PHE A 216 -4.33 -6.13 -29.78
N PHE A 217 -4.54 -7.28 -30.42
CA PHE A 217 -5.84 -7.97 -30.37
C PHE A 217 -6.17 -8.48 -28.95
N ASP A 218 -5.18 -8.97 -28.21
CA ASP A 218 -5.33 -9.33 -26.79
C ASP A 218 -5.68 -8.14 -25.89
N LYS A 219 -5.16 -6.96 -26.22
CA LYS A 219 -5.52 -5.72 -25.52
C LYS A 219 -6.97 -5.36 -25.80
N MET A 220 -7.40 -5.44 -27.06
CA MET A 220 -8.79 -5.15 -27.47
C MET A 220 -9.79 -6.13 -26.87
N GLU A 221 -9.45 -7.42 -26.80
CA GLU A 221 -10.25 -8.43 -26.09
C GLU A 221 -10.49 -8.03 -24.63
N ARG A 222 -9.43 -7.67 -23.89
CA ARG A 222 -9.54 -7.25 -22.49
C ARG A 222 -10.46 -6.05 -22.31
N ILE A 223 -10.38 -5.06 -23.20
CA ILE A 223 -11.23 -3.86 -23.18
C ILE A 223 -12.70 -4.25 -23.41
N LEU A 224 -12.99 -5.02 -24.47
CA LEU A 224 -14.35 -5.41 -24.82
C LEU A 224 -14.99 -6.33 -23.78
N LEU A 225 -14.23 -7.25 -23.18
CA LEU A 225 -14.70 -8.09 -22.07
C LEU A 225 -15.02 -7.25 -20.83
N GLY A 226 -14.20 -6.25 -20.51
CA GLY A 226 -14.48 -5.29 -19.44
C GLY A 226 -15.80 -4.54 -19.63
N GLN A 227 -16.18 -4.30 -20.89
CA GLN A 227 -17.46 -3.68 -21.26
C GLN A 227 -18.60 -4.67 -21.51
N ARG A 228 -18.38 -5.97 -21.28
CA ARG A 228 -19.35 -7.07 -21.48
C ARG A 228 -19.78 -7.30 -22.94
N GLU A 229 -18.99 -6.87 -23.92
CA GLU A 229 -19.27 -6.98 -25.37
C GLU A 229 -18.80 -8.31 -25.97
N LYS A 230 -19.26 -9.44 -25.43
CA LYS A 230 -18.80 -10.79 -25.85
C LYS A 230 -19.14 -11.14 -27.29
N THR A 231 -20.38 -10.89 -27.72
CA THR A 231 -20.85 -11.22 -29.07
C THR A 231 -20.07 -10.45 -30.14
N ARG A 232 -19.78 -9.17 -29.86
CA ARG A 232 -19.01 -8.31 -30.76
C ARG A 232 -17.57 -8.76 -30.86
N LEU A 233 -16.94 -9.05 -29.72
CA LEU A 233 -15.59 -9.61 -29.67
C LEU A 233 -15.48 -10.84 -30.58
N VAL A 234 -16.40 -11.80 -30.45
CA VAL A 234 -16.40 -13.01 -31.28
C VAL A 234 -16.48 -12.66 -32.78
N GLY A 235 -17.37 -11.74 -33.16
CA GLY A 235 -17.47 -11.25 -34.54
C GLY A 235 -16.17 -10.63 -35.07
N LEU A 236 -15.43 -9.93 -34.22
CA LEU A 236 -14.15 -9.29 -34.56
C LEU A 236 -12.97 -10.25 -34.64
N LEU A 237 -13.03 -11.38 -33.92
CA LEU A 237 -11.97 -12.41 -33.94
C LEU A 237 -12.01 -13.27 -35.21
N TYR A 238 -13.18 -13.57 -35.78
CA TYR A 238 -13.28 -14.42 -36.99
C TYR A 238 -12.46 -13.88 -38.18
N PRO A 239 -12.52 -12.58 -38.54
CA PRO A 239 -11.71 -12.02 -39.62
C PRO A 239 -10.19 -12.17 -39.42
N ILE A 240 -9.72 -12.29 -38.18
CA ILE A 240 -8.29 -12.46 -37.88
C ILE A 240 -7.81 -13.87 -38.23
N VAL A 241 -8.69 -14.88 -38.17
CA VAL A 241 -8.32 -16.28 -38.43
C VAL A 241 -7.92 -16.50 -39.90
N GLU A 242 -8.56 -15.81 -40.84
CA GLU A 242 -8.40 -16.06 -42.28
C GLU A 242 -6.98 -15.76 -42.81
N PRO A 243 -6.33 -14.61 -42.48
CA PRO A 243 -4.93 -14.38 -42.85
C PRO A 243 -3.96 -15.46 -42.37
N PHE A 244 -4.05 -15.89 -41.10
CA PHE A 244 -3.18 -16.94 -40.57
C PHE A 244 -3.42 -18.29 -41.25
N LYS A 245 -4.67 -18.60 -41.55
CA LYS A 245 -5.04 -19.81 -42.29
C LYS A 245 -4.48 -19.81 -43.71
N ALA A 246 -4.50 -18.67 -44.40
CA ALA A 246 -3.93 -18.53 -45.74
C ALA A 246 -2.40 -18.71 -45.75
N MET A 247 -1.74 -18.41 -44.62
CA MET A 247 -0.29 -18.61 -44.43
C MET A 247 0.07 -19.98 -43.85
N GLU A 248 -0.92 -20.87 -43.64
CA GLU A 248 -0.73 -22.16 -42.97
C GLU A 248 -0.12 -22.04 -41.56
N ASP A 249 -0.31 -20.89 -40.90
CA ASP A 249 0.09 -20.66 -39.52
C ASP A 249 -0.96 -21.26 -38.57
N TRP A 250 -0.92 -22.59 -38.45
CA TRP A 250 -1.90 -23.34 -37.69
C TRP A 250 -1.86 -23.04 -36.19
N ASP A 251 -0.73 -22.57 -35.66
CA ASP A 251 -0.60 -22.18 -34.25
C ASP A 251 -1.49 -20.97 -33.93
N HIS A 252 -1.41 -19.91 -34.73
CA HIS A 252 -2.26 -18.73 -34.55
C HIS A 252 -3.72 -19.01 -34.91
N VAL A 253 -3.99 -19.85 -35.91
CA VAL A 253 -5.35 -20.32 -36.21
C VAL A 253 -5.97 -21.02 -34.99
N ILE A 254 -5.26 -21.98 -34.38
CA ILE A 254 -5.71 -22.69 -33.19
C ILE A 254 -5.92 -21.70 -32.03
N TYR A 255 -4.99 -20.78 -31.82
CA TYR A 255 -5.06 -19.78 -30.77
C TYR A 255 -6.34 -18.92 -30.85
N PHE A 256 -6.63 -18.33 -32.01
CA PHE A 256 -7.82 -17.49 -32.17
C PHE A 256 -9.12 -18.31 -32.16
N LEU A 257 -9.13 -19.53 -32.71
CA LEU A 257 -10.29 -20.43 -32.61
C LEU A 257 -10.60 -20.85 -31.17
N LYS A 258 -9.57 -21.08 -30.33
CA LYS A 258 -9.73 -21.34 -28.90
C LYS A 258 -10.37 -20.14 -28.18
N LYS A 259 -9.93 -18.91 -28.46
CA LYS A 259 -10.55 -17.70 -27.92
C LYS A 259 -12.00 -17.53 -28.35
N ILE A 260 -12.30 -17.77 -29.62
CA ILE A 260 -13.68 -17.78 -30.13
C ILE A 260 -14.53 -18.79 -29.34
N LEU A 261 -14.04 -20.02 -29.14
CA LEU A 261 -14.75 -21.07 -28.40
C LEU A 261 -14.84 -20.84 -26.89
N GLU A 262 -13.97 -20.00 -26.32
CA GLU A 262 -14.08 -19.57 -24.92
C GLU A 262 -15.30 -18.67 -24.71
N HIS A 263 -15.59 -17.79 -25.66
CA HIS A 263 -16.72 -16.85 -25.60
C HIS A 263 -17.99 -17.35 -26.29
N GLU A 264 -17.85 -18.27 -27.25
CA GLU A 264 -18.94 -18.94 -27.98
C GLU A 264 -18.78 -20.49 -27.96
N PRO A 265 -18.95 -21.17 -26.81
CA PRO A 265 -18.67 -22.62 -26.67
C PRO A 265 -19.56 -23.54 -27.51
N ALA A 266 -20.70 -23.03 -27.95
CA ALA A 266 -21.69 -23.71 -28.78
C ALA A 266 -21.40 -23.59 -30.29
N SER A 267 -20.38 -22.83 -30.70
CA SER A 267 -20.07 -22.61 -32.12
C SER A 267 -19.59 -23.90 -32.79
N GLN A 268 -20.46 -24.50 -33.61
CA GLN A 268 -20.07 -25.67 -34.39
C GLN A 268 -19.04 -25.33 -35.46
N LYS A 269 -19.16 -24.14 -36.04
CA LYS A 269 -18.22 -23.64 -37.04
C LYS A 269 -16.80 -23.61 -36.46
N ALA A 270 -16.62 -23.00 -35.28
CA ALA A 270 -15.31 -22.90 -34.66
C ALA A 270 -14.77 -24.27 -34.19
N ARG A 271 -15.62 -25.18 -33.68
CA ARG A 271 -15.21 -26.55 -33.35
C ARG A 271 -14.67 -27.31 -34.56
N ASN A 272 -15.40 -27.26 -35.68
CA ASN A 272 -15.01 -27.95 -36.91
C ASN A 272 -13.72 -27.37 -37.51
N GLU A 273 -13.58 -26.04 -37.51
CA GLU A 273 -12.34 -25.38 -37.96
C GLU A 273 -11.16 -25.72 -37.04
N LEU A 274 -11.38 -25.83 -35.73
CA LEU A 274 -10.33 -26.22 -34.79
C LEU A 274 -9.85 -27.67 -35.03
N ILE A 275 -10.78 -28.60 -35.29
CA ILE A 275 -10.43 -29.98 -35.67
C ILE A 275 -9.60 -30.00 -36.96
N ARG A 276 -9.99 -29.19 -37.97
CA ARG A 276 -9.23 -29.07 -39.22
C ARG A 276 -7.83 -28.53 -38.97
N ALA A 277 -7.70 -27.49 -38.16
CA ALA A 277 -6.40 -26.91 -37.81
C ALA A 277 -5.51 -27.91 -37.07
N TYR A 278 -6.05 -28.69 -36.13
CA TYR A 278 -5.29 -29.77 -35.48
C TYR A 278 -4.85 -30.86 -36.44
N LYS A 279 -5.70 -31.27 -37.40
CA LYS A 279 -5.31 -32.26 -38.41
C LYS A 279 -4.16 -31.79 -39.29
N GLN A 280 -4.16 -30.51 -39.66
CA GLN A 280 -3.07 -29.93 -40.45
C GLN A 280 -1.79 -29.79 -39.63
N LYS A 281 -1.90 -29.24 -38.41
CA LYS A 281 -0.75 -29.07 -37.51
C LYS A 281 -0.03 -30.38 -37.18
N TYR A 282 -0.79 -31.45 -36.93
CA TYR A 282 -0.26 -32.73 -36.46
C TYR A 282 -0.33 -33.84 -37.52
N VAL A 283 -0.26 -33.49 -38.81
CA VAL A 283 -0.41 -34.45 -39.92
C VAL A 283 0.59 -35.63 -39.86
N ALA A 284 1.76 -35.41 -39.29
CA ALA A 284 2.82 -36.42 -39.13
C ALA A 284 2.68 -37.26 -37.83
N HIS A 285 1.71 -36.97 -36.97
CA HIS A 285 1.61 -37.59 -35.65
C HIS A 285 1.02 -39.01 -35.70
N SER A 286 1.71 -39.96 -35.09
CA SER A 286 1.43 -41.40 -35.21
C SER A 286 0.03 -41.82 -34.74
N LEU A 287 -0.52 -41.15 -33.71
CA LEU A 287 -1.84 -41.45 -33.10
C LEU A 287 -2.88 -40.31 -33.25
N LEU A 288 -2.74 -39.44 -34.26
CA LEU A 288 -3.59 -38.24 -34.40
C LEU A 288 -5.10 -38.55 -34.37
N GLU A 289 -5.55 -39.48 -35.22
CA GLU A 289 -6.98 -39.79 -35.35
C GLU A 289 -7.55 -40.44 -34.08
N ASP A 290 -6.75 -41.23 -33.37
CA ASP A 290 -7.16 -41.87 -32.12
C ASP A 290 -7.29 -40.85 -31.00
N PHE A 291 -6.34 -39.91 -30.86
CA PHE A 291 -6.44 -38.83 -29.89
C PHE A 291 -7.57 -37.85 -30.21
N LEU A 292 -7.85 -37.57 -31.49
CA LEU A 292 -9.04 -36.80 -31.88
C LEU A 292 -10.33 -37.51 -31.47
N LYS A 293 -10.45 -38.82 -31.68
CA LYS A 293 -11.62 -39.61 -31.22
C LYS A 293 -11.74 -39.61 -29.69
N MET A 294 -10.65 -39.89 -28.98
CA MET A 294 -10.63 -39.92 -27.50
C MET A 294 -11.00 -38.56 -26.88
N SER A 295 -10.69 -37.45 -27.55
CA SER A 295 -11.00 -36.11 -27.06
C SER A 295 -12.49 -35.76 -27.08
N GLU A 296 -13.29 -36.46 -27.88
CA GLU A 296 -14.69 -36.12 -28.17
C GLU A 296 -14.89 -34.68 -28.71
N LEU A 297 -13.88 -34.04 -29.32
CA LEU A 297 -13.97 -32.63 -29.75
C LEU A 297 -15.08 -32.38 -30.78
N GLY A 298 -15.39 -33.38 -31.60
CA GLY A 298 -16.52 -33.35 -32.54
C GLY A 298 -17.90 -33.56 -31.88
N ASN A 299 -17.98 -33.86 -30.58
CA ASN A 299 -19.23 -34.11 -29.88
C ASN A 299 -19.80 -32.82 -29.27
N ASN A 300 -20.86 -32.29 -29.88
CA ASN A 300 -21.45 -30.99 -29.52
C ASN A 300 -22.09 -30.97 -28.13
N ARG A 301 -22.42 -32.16 -27.58
CA ARG A 301 -22.98 -32.30 -26.23
C ARG A 301 -21.92 -32.21 -25.15
N LYS A 302 -20.63 -32.34 -25.50
CA LYS A 302 -19.52 -32.29 -24.55
C LYS A 302 -18.99 -30.86 -24.41
N PRO A 303 -18.55 -30.46 -23.20
CA PRO A 303 -17.93 -29.16 -22.97
C PRO A 303 -16.65 -29.00 -23.82
N VAL A 304 -16.64 -28.03 -24.74
CA VAL A 304 -15.54 -27.86 -25.70
C VAL A 304 -14.17 -27.68 -25.03
N LYS A 305 -14.13 -26.95 -23.91
CA LYS A 305 -12.91 -26.71 -23.13
C LYS A 305 -12.28 -28.02 -22.64
N LEU A 306 -13.10 -28.95 -22.15
CA LEU A 306 -12.64 -30.26 -21.69
C LEU A 306 -12.10 -31.09 -22.87
N CYS A 307 -12.82 -31.09 -24.00
CA CYS A 307 -12.39 -31.81 -25.19
C CYS A 307 -11.05 -31.29 -25.73
N ILE A 308 -10.86 -29.97 -25.80
CA ILE A 308 -9.60 -29.34 -26.20
C ILE A 308 -8.47 -29.76 -25.27
N THR A 309 -8.67 -29.64 -23.96
CA THR A 309 -7.66 -30.05 -22.97
C THR A 309 -7.29 -31.52 -23.09
N ASN A 310 -8.28 -32.41 -23.28
CA ASN A 310 -8.04 -33.84 -23.45
C ASN A 310 -7.22 -34.13 -24.72
N PHE A 311 -7.52 -33.46 -25.83
CA PHE A 311 -6.75 -33.59 -27.06
C PHE A 311 -5.30 -33.11 -26.87
N GLU A 312 -5.13 -31.87 -26.41
CA GLU A 312 -3.81 -31.22 -26.28
C GLU A 312 -2.91 -31.94 -25.26
N ARG A 313 -3.49 -32.56 -24.21
CA ARG A 313 -2.74 -33.35 -23.24
C ARG A 313 -2.25 -34.69 -23.81
N ASN A 314 -2.97 -35.26 -24.77
CA ASN A 314 -2.65 -36.59 -25.29
C ASN A 314 -1.79 -36.52 -26.56
N ILE A 315 -1.98 -35.51 -27.42
CA ILE A 315 -1.26 -35.35 -28.69
C ILE A 315 0.26 -35.11 -28.57
N VAL A 316 0.75 -34.97 -27.33
CA VAL A 316 2.18 -34.83 -27.04
C VAL A 316 2.88 -36.19 -26.89
N PHE A 317 2.14 -37.30 -26.79
CA PHE A 317 2.69 -38.65 -26.75
C PHE A 317 2.94 -39.18 -28.16
N ASP A 318 4.09 -38.79 -28.73
CA ASP A 318 4.55 -39.26 -30.04
C ASP A 318 6.01 -39.69 -30.02
N THR A 319 6.41 -40.44 -31.04
CA THR A 319 7.79 -40.86 -31.23
C THR A 319 8.73 -39.66 -31.32
N GLY A 320 9.81 -39.68 -30.55
CA GLY A 320 10.81 -38.61 -30.48
C GLY A 320 10.48 -37.49 -29.49
N ASN A 321 9.30 -37.50 -28.85
CA ASN A 321 8.97 -36.56 -27.77
C ASN A 321 9.52 -37.03 -26.42
N TYR A 322 9.64 -36.07 -25.50
CA TYR A 322 10.20 -36.29 -24.17
C TYR A 322 9.10 -36.28 -23.10
N VAL A 323 9.32 -37.08 -22.07
CA VAL A 323 8.42 -37.28 -20.95
C VAL A 323 9.22 -37.33 -19.65
N MET A 324 8.57 -37.05 -18.53
CA MET A 324 9.15 -37.13 -17.20
C MET A 324 8.31 -38.05 -16.33
N HIS A 325 8.97 -39.04 -15.73
CA HIS A 325 8.40 -39.91 -14.73
C HIS A 325 8.88 -39.49 -13.34
N ARG A 326 8.00 -39.54 -12.33
CA ARG A 326 8.31 -39.12 -10.96
C ARG A 326 9.56 -39.79 -10.37
N ASN A 327 9.79 -41.07 -10.70
CA ASN A 327 10.89 -41.86 -10.13
C ASN A 327 12.03 -42.15 -11.12
N TRP A 328 11.79 -42.03 -12.44
CA TRP A 328 12.78 -42.43 -13.45
C TRP A 328 13.36 -41.24 -14.22
N GLY A 329 12.96 -40.02 -13.85
CA GLY A 329 13.43 -38.80 -14.48
C GLY A 329 12.91 -38.65 -15.90
N VAL A 330 13.71 -37.97 -16.73
CA VAL A 330 13.39 -37.72 -18.14
C VAL A 330 13.58 -38.99 -18.96
N GLY A 331 12.67 -39.21 -19.91
CA GLY A 331 12.77 -40.26 -20.91
C GLY A 331 12.30 -39.79 -22.28
N LYS A 332 12.76 -40.49 -23.32
CA LYS A 332 12.41 -40.24 -24.73
C LYS A 332 11.53 -41.35 -25.26
N ILE A 333 10.42 -41.01 -25.89
CA ILE A 333 9.56 -42.00 -26.55
C ILE A 333 10.28 -42.46 -27.83
N THR A 334 10.64 -43.74 -27.90
CA THR A 334 11.43 -44.30 -29.00
C THR A 334 10.56 -44.89 -30.10
N SER A 335 9.43 -45.48 -29.74
CA SER A 335 8.49 -46.07 -30.70
C SER A 335 7.10 -46.27 -30.08
N ILE A 336 6.13 -46.54 -30.95
CA ILE A 336 4.75 -46.85 -30.60
C ILE A 336 4.42 -48.22 -31.21
N SER A 337 3.64 -49.04 -30.51
CA SER A 337 3.21 -50.35 -31.02
C SER A 337 2.43 -50.20 -32.33
N GLN A 338 2.48 -51.22 -33.19
CA GLN A 338 1.75 -51.24 -34.46
C GLN A 338 0.23 -51.08 -34.29
N THR A 339 -0.29 -51.50 -33.13
CA THR A 339 -1.70 -51.38 -32.71
C THR A 339 -2.03 -50.05 -32.06
N GLY A 340 -1.04 -49.19 -31.75
CA GLY A 340 -1.23 -47.89 -31.11
C GLY A 340 -1.62 -47.94 -29.63
N ASP A 341 -1.56 -49.11 -28.99
CA ASP A 341 -2.00 -49.35 -27.61
C ASP A 341 -0.90 -49.16 -26.56
N SER A 342 0.37 -49.17 -26.97
CA SER A 342 1.53 -49.04 -26.09
C SER A 342 2.61 -48.11 -26.68
N ILE A 343 3.32 -47.39 -25.82
CA ILE A 343 4.55 -46.65 -26.14
C ILE A 343 5.78 -47.29 -25.50
N PHE A 344 6.93 -47.09 -26.10
CA PHE A 344 8.23 -47.49 -25.58
C PHE A 344 9.04 -46.24 -25.23
N VAL A 345 9.58 -46.19 -24.02
CA VAL A 345 10.28 -45.00 -23.49
C VAL A 345 11.65 -45.38 -22.97
N ASP A 346 12.66 -44.62 -23.40
CA ASP A 346 14.03 -44.69 -22.92
C ASP A 346 14.26 -43.66 -21.82
N PHE A 347 14.31 -44.10 -20.56
CA PHE A 347 14.78 -43.30 -19.43
C PHE A 347 16.31 -43.40 -19.27
N GLU A 348 16.89 -42.61 -18.37
CA GLU A 348 18.34 -42.64 -18.09
C GLU A 348 18.80 -44.03 -17.60
N GLU A 349 18.08 -44.61 -16.63
CA GLU A 349 18.41 -45.91 -16.04
C GLU A 349 17.60 -47.09 -16.62
N LYS A 350 16.54 -46.83 -17.40
CA LYS A 350 15.64 -47.86 -17.94
C LYS A 350 15.37 -47.63 -19.42
N LYS A 351 16.06 -48.39 -20.27
CA LYS A 351 15.86 -48.39 -21.72
C LYS A 351 14.73 -49.33 -22.13
N ASP A 352 14.09 -49.01 -23.24
CA ASP A 352 13.00 -49.75 -23.89
C ASP A 352 11.82 -50.10 -22.97
N HIS A 353 11.44 -49.18 -22.09
CA HIS A 353 10.38 -49.43 -21.14
C HIS A 353 9.00 -49.33 -21.78
N LYS A 354 8.28 -50.45 -21.86
CA LYS A 354 6.92 -50.52 -22.42
C LYS A 354 5.86 -50.02 -21.43
N LEU A 355 5.02 -49.09 -21.88
CA LEU A 355 3.86 -48.58 -21.15
C LEU A 355 2.62 -48.58 -22.05
N SER A 356 1.45 -48.91 -21.50
CA SER A 356 0.19 -48.68 -22.24
C SER A 356 -0.08 -47.19 -22.40
N ILE A 357 -0.81 -46.76 -23.43
CA ILE A 357 -1.18 -45.34 -23.62
C ILE A 357 -1.89 -44.77 -22.39
N GLN A 358 -2.79 -45.54 -21.76
CA GLN A 358 -3.49 -45.08 -20.56
C GLN A 358 -2.55 -44.93 -19.35
N MET A 359 -1.57 -45.82 -19.21
CA MET A 359 -0.55 -45.69 -18.16
C MET A 359 0.39 -44.51 -18.44
N ALA A 360 0.79 -44.29 -19.70
CA ALA A 360 1.59 -43.15 -20.10
C ALA A 360 0.90 -41.83 -19.75
N ILE A 361 -0.38 -41.68 -20.09
CA ILE A 361 -1.17 -40.47 -19.81
C ILE A 361 -1.30 -40.20 -18.29
N THR A 362 -1.34 -41.25 -17.46
CA THR A 362 -1.53 -41.10 -16.01
C THR A 362 -0.24 -40.98 -15.20
N SER A 363 0.86 -41.55 -15.69
CA SER A 363 2.14 -41.62 -14.95
C SER A 363 3.24 -40.70 -15.47
N LEU A 364 3.12 -40.21 -16.71
CA LEU A 364 4.15 -39.40 -17.37
C LEU A 364 3.69 -37.96 -17.55
N LYS A 365 4.60 -37.03 -17.26
CA LYS A 365 4.46 -35.60 -17.58
C LYS A 365 5.20 -35.30 -18.89
N PRO A 366 4.51 -34.88 -19.96
CA PRO A 366 5.17 -34.47 -21.20
C PRO A 366 6.12 -33.30 -20.99
N LEU A 367 7.29 -33.32 -21.63
CA LEU A 367 8.26 -32.23 -21.64
C LEU A 367 8.49 -31.74 -23.07
N LYS A 368 8.59 -30.42 -23.24
CA LYS A 368 8.98 -29.82 -24.52
C LYS A 368 10.47 -30.10 -24.80
N LYS A 369 10.87 -30.14 -26.08
CA LYS A 369 12.27 -30.40 -26.47
C LYS A 369 13.26 -29.36 -25.93
N ASP A 370 12.82 -28.12 -25.80
CA ASP A 370 13.57 -26.99 -25.25
C ASP A 370 13.53 -26.90 -23.72
N HIS A 371 12.85 -27.82 -23.03
CA HIS A 371 12.79 -27.84 -21.57
C HIS A 371 14.17 -28.14 -20.97
N ILE A 372 14.56 -27.44 -19.91
CA ILE A 372 15.89 -27.53 -19.29
C ILE A 372 16.28 -28.95 -18.88
N TRP A 373 15.34 -29.73 -18.33
CA TRP A 373 15.56 -31.14 -18.02
C TRP A 373 15.74 -32.05 -19.24
N VAL A 374 15.14 -31.71 -20.38
CA VAL A 374 15.40 -32.42 -21.65
C VAL A 374 16.79 -32.07 -22.16
N GLN A 375 17.15 -30.79 -22.14
CA GLN A 375 18.50 -30.36 -22.51
C GLN A 375 19.56 -31.00 -21.60
N HIS A 376 19.30 -31.10 -20.30
CA HIS A 376 20.19 -31.78 -19.35
C HIS A 376 20.27 -33.30 -19.60
N TYR A 377 19.17 -33.93 -20.05
CA TYR A 377 19.16 -35.34 -20.45
C TYR A 377 19.97 -35.58 -21.73
N GLU A 378 19.94 -34.64 -22.70
CA GLU A 378 20.70 -34.74 -23.94
C GLU A 378 22.18 -34.35 -23.79
N ASP A 379 22.47 -33.26 -23.07
CA ASP A 379 23.81 -32.72 -22.83
C ASP A 379 23.94 -32.17 -21.40
N LYS A 380 24.27 -33.08 -20.48
CA LYS A 380 24.48 -32.78 -19.07
C LYS A 380 25.66 -31.82 -18.83
N GLN A 381 26.70 -31.86 -19.66
CA GLN A 381 27.89 -31.04 -19.44
C GLN A 381 27.62 -29.57 -19.73
N SER A 382 26.94 -29.28 -20.84
CA SER A 382 26.60 -27.91 -21.24
C SER A 382 25.71 -27.21 -20.22
N ILE A 383 24.65 -27.87 -19.72
CA ILE A 383 23.75 -27.26 -18.75
C ILE A 383 24.43 -27.02 -17.40
N ASN A 384 25.30 -27.93 -16.95
CA ASN A 384 26.08 -27.74 -15.73
C ASN A 384 27.08 -26.58 -15.85
N ALA A 385 27.72 -26.42 -17.01
CA ALA A 385 28.59 -25.28 -17.29
C ALA A 385 27.80 -23.96 -17.31
N MET A 386 26.62 -23.93 -17.97
CA MET A 386 25.74 -22.77 -17.98
C MET A 386 25.31 -22.35 -16.56
N PHE A 387 24.98 -23.31 -15.70
CA PHE A 387 24.65 -23.05 -14.30
C PHE A 387 25.80 -22.38 -13.52
N ALA A 388 27.04 -22.82 -13.76
CA ALA A 388 28.23 -22.33 -13.07
C ALA A 388 28.72 -20.98 -13.60
N GLU A 389 28.70 -20.78 -14.92
CA GLU A 389 29.39 -19.69 -15.61
C GLU A 389 28.44 -18.58 -16.12
N ASN A 390 27.18 -18.91 -16.44
CA ASN A 390 26.22 -17.97 -17.02
C ASN A 390 24.82 -18.09 -16.38
N LEU A 391 24.74 -17.61 -15.14
CA LEU A 391 23.50 -17.62 -14.35
C LEU A 391 22.31 -16.92 -15.02
N PRO A 392 22.45 -15.76 -15.71
CA PRO A 392 21.34 -15.14 -16.43
C PRO A 392 20.72 -16.05 -17.49
N GLU A 393 21.54 -16.67 -18.35
CA GLU A 393 21.03 -17.58 -19.40
C GLU A 393 20.43 -18.85 -18.79
N PHE A 394 21.03 -19.40 -17.73
CA PHE A 394 20.46 -20.53 -17.00
C PHE A 394 19.06 -20.21 -16.45
N LEU A 395 18.90 -19.06 -15.78
CA LEU A 395 17.61 -18.64 -15.23
C LEU A 395 16.56 -18.43 -16.33
N LYS A 396 16.96 -17.90 -17.48
CA LYS A 396 16.08 -17.77 -18.65
C LYS A 396 15.60 -19.13 -19.17
N GLN A 397 16.50 -20.10 -19.36
CA GLN A 397 16.13 -21.45 -19.81
C GLN A 397 15.23 -22.16 -18.79
N LEU A 398 15.56 -22.00 -17.49
CA LEU A 398 14.75 -22.54 -16.40
C LEU A 398 13.35 -21.94 -16.42
N LEU A 399 13.21 -20.61 -16.44
CA LEU A 399 11.90 -19.96 -16.43
C LEU A 399 11.08 -20.30 -17.68
N LYS A 400 11.69 -20.33 -18.87
CA LYS A 400 11.01 -20.75 -20.12
C LYS A 400 10.42 -22.16 -20.02
N SER A 401 11.13 -23.06 -19.33
CA SER A 401 10.69 -24.44 -19.11
C SER A 401 9.43 -24.53 -18.23
N TYR A 402 9.20 -23.54 -17.36
CA TYR A 402 8.07 -23.46 -16.44
C TYR A 402 7.09 -22.33 -16.85
N ASP A 403 6.83 -22.19 -18.16
CA ASP A 403 5.89 -21.18 -18.70
C ASP A 403 6.24 -19.74 -18.33
N ASN A 404 7.54 -19.42 -18.39
CA ASN A 404 8.13 -18.12 -18.08
C ASN A 404 7.94 -17.66 -16.63
N ARG A 405 7.53 -18.52 -15.69
CA ARG A 405 7.35 -18.14 -14.29
C ARG A 405 7.61 -19.29 -13.34
N MET A 406 8.15 -18.98 -12.16
CA MET A 406 8.42 -20.01 -11.16
C MET A 406 8.34 -19.43 -9.76
N ILE A 407 7.67 -20.16 -8.86
CA ILE A 407 7.67 -19.82 -7.43
C ILE A 407 9.05 -20.16 -6.86
N ILE A 408 9.58 -19.31 -5.97
CA ILE A 408 10.92 -19.46 -5.38
C ILE A 408 11.05 -20.83 -4.67
N GLY A 409 9.99 -21.29 -3.99
CA GLY A 409 9.96 -22.60 -3.34
C GLY A 409 10.10 -23.76 -4.34
N ASP A 410 9.40 -23.69 -5.48
CA ASP A 410 9.48 -24.70 -6.52
C ASP A 410 10.86 -24.68 -7.19
N MET A 411 11.41 -23.50 -7.45
CA MET A 411 12.77 -23.33 -7.96
C MET A 411 13.80 -23.99 -7.02
N LYS A 412 13.63 -23.82 -5.71
CA LYS A 412 14.48 -24.47 -4.72
C LYS A 412 14.38 -25.99 -4.81
N ASN A 413 13.17 -26.53 -4.91
CA ASN A 413 12.93 -27.97 -4.98
C ASN A 413 13.52 -28.60 -6.26
N GLU A 414 13.45 -27.89 -7.37
CA GLU A 414 13.94 -28.37 -8.68
C GLU A 414 15.48 -28.32 -8.77
N LEU A 415 16.13 -27.34 -8.13
CA LEU A 415 17.58 -27.17 -8.23
C LEU A 415 18.36 -27.97 -7.17
N ILE A 416 17.75 -28.26 -6.02
CA ILE A 416 18.40 -29.03 -4.95
C ILE A 416 18.54 -30.51 -5.38
N GLY A 417 19.73 -31.08 -5.15
CA GLY A 417 20.05 -32.46 -5.46
C GLY A 417 20.72 -32.63 -6.82
N THR A 418 20.40 -31.79 -7.80
CA THR A 418 21.04 -31.82 -9.12
C THR A 418 22.12 -30.75 -9.26
N PHE A 419 21.81 -29.49 -8.96
CA PHE A 419 22.74 -28.35 -9.15
C PHE A 419 23.27 -27.78 -7.84
N LEU A 420 22.50 -27.88 -6.75
CA LEU A 420 22.82 -27.28 -5.45
C LEU A 420 22.62 -28.26 -4.30
N LYS A 421 23.40 -28.06 -3.24
CA LYS A 421 23.06 -28.59 -1.91
C LYS A 421 22.11 -27.62 -1.18
N ALA A 422 21.38 -28.14 -0.18
CA ALA A 422 20.33 -27.37 0.50
C ALA A 422 20.85 -26.15 1.29
N ASP A 423 22.08 -26.24 1.82
CA ASP A 423 22.79 -25.20 2.57
C ASP A 423 23.37 -24.08 1.67
N GLU A 424 23.62 -24.36 0.40
CA GLU A 424 24.14 -23.40 -0.57
C GLU A 424 23.07 -22.44 -1.13
N TRP A 425 21.80 -22.75 -0.93
CA TRP A 425 20.66 -22.02 -1.47
C TRP A 425 20.69 -20.52 -1.16
N SER A 426 20.91 -20.13 0.10
CA SER A 426 20.88 -18.73 0.52
C SER A 426 21.93 -17.88 -0.19
N LYS A 427 23.13 -18.44 -0.40
CA LYS A 427 24.24 -17.78 -1.10
C LYS A 427 23.96 -17.68 -2.60
N TRP A 428 23.41 -18.74 -3.20
CA TRP A 428 23.04 -18.74 -4.61
C TRP A 428 21.88 -17.75 -4.89
N TRP A 429 20.85 -17.74 -4.05
CA TRP A 429 19.71 -16.84 -4.18
C TRP A 429 20.10 -15.35 -4.09
N ALA A 430 21.10 -15.01 -3.26
CA ALA A 430 21.65 -13.66 -3.21
C ALA A 430 22.25 -13.23 -4.56
N LYS A 431 22.93 -14.13 -5.28
CA LYS A 431 23.43 -13.87 -6.64
C LYS A 431 22.28 -13.67 -7.63
N VAL A 432 21.24 -14.51 -7.57
CA VAL A 432 20.04 -14.37 -8.42
C VAL A 432 19.39 -13.01 -8.23
N LYS A 433 19.21 -12.53 -7.00
CA LYS A 433 18.66 -11.18 -6.76
C LYS A 433 19.46 -10.07 -7.45
N SER A 434 20.78 -10.21 -7.54
CA SER A 434 21.61 -9.26 -8.28
C SER A 434 21.39 -9.34 -9.80
N VAL A 435 21.11 -10.54 -10.34
CA VAL A 435 20.76 -10.72 -11.75
C VAL A 435 19.40 -10.10 -12.05
N LEU A 436 18.39 -10.34 -11.19
CA LEU A 436 17.04 -9.78 -11.33
C LEU A 436 16.99 -8.24 -11.33
N LYS A 437 18.01 -7.58 -10.76
CA LYS A 437 18.13 -6.11 -10.79
C LYS A 437 18.73 -5.59 -12.09
N LYS A 438 19.53 -6.41 -12.80
CA LYS A 438 20.31 -6.00 -13.97
C LYS A 438 19.68 -6.46 -15.29
N GLU A 439 19.01 -7.61 -15.29
CA GLU A 439 18.41 -8.21 -16.48
C GLU A 439 17.00 -7.67 -16.71
N ALA A 440 16.81 -6.90 -17.79
CA ALA A 440 15.51 -6.33 -18.13
C ALA A 440 14.43 -7.38 -18.47
N ASN A 441 14.83 -8.60 -18.82
CA ASN A 441 13.92 -9.68 -19.17
C ASN A 441 13.55 -10.60 -18.00
N ILE A 442 14.16 -10.46 -16.81
CA ILE A 442 13.89 -11.35 -15.67
C ILE A 442 13.61 -10.50 -14.42
N GLY A 443 12.42 -10.65 -13.85
CA GLY A 443 12.01 -9.85 -12.69
C GLY A 443 11.16 -10.62 -11.69
N MET A 444 10.84 -9.94 -10.59
CA MET A 444 9.87 -10.43 -9.60
C MET A 444 8.45 -10.06 -10.03
N ASN A 445 7.49 -10.96 -9.85
CA ASN A 445 6.10 -10.66 -10.16
C ASN A 445 5.57 -9.52 -9.25
N PRO A 446 5.00 -8.42 -9.79
CA PRO A 446 4.50 -7.31 -8.99
C PRO A 446 3.37 -7.70 -8.03
N LYS A 447 2.57 -8.71 -8.39
CA LYS A 447 1.40 -9.17 -7.62
C LYS A 447 1.73 -10.31 -6.67
N LYS A 448 2.79 -11.08 -6.93
CA LYS A 448 3.22 -12.23 -6.13
C LYS A 448 4.71 -12.13 -5.80
N LYS A 449 5.01 -11.74 -4.55
CA LYS A 449 6.39 -11.47 -4.09
C LYS A 449 7.30 -12.71 -4.05
N ASP A 450 6.76 -13.90 -4.23
CA ASP A 450 7.44 -15.19 -4.19
C ASP A 450 7.56 -15.84 -5.58
N GLU A 451 7.29 -15.10 -6.65
CA GLU A 451 7.30 -15.59 -8.02
C GLU A 451 8.28 -14.81 -8.89
N VAL A 452 9.17 -15.52 -9.58
CA VAL A 452 10.10 -14.98 -10.58
C VAL A 452 9.49 -15.15 -11.95
N VAL A 453 9.61 -14.15 -12.81
CA VAL A 453 9.00 -14.12 -14.15
C VAL A 453 10.04 -13.73 -15.20
N TYR A 454 10.03 -14.43 -16.32
CA TYR A 454 10.72 -14.08 -17.55
C TYR A 454 9.75 -13.37 -18.50
N HIS A 455 10.19 -12.25 -19.08
CA HIS A 455 9.43 -11.50 -20.06
C HIS A 455 10.14 -11.57 -21.41
N GLU A 456 9.42 -11.96 -22.46
CA GLU A 456 9.97 -12.05 -23.82
C GLU A 456 10.39 -10.69 -24.36
N LYS A 457 9.71 -9.62 -23.93
CA LYS A 457 10.13 -8.24 -24.13
C LYS A 457 10.73 -7.71 -22.82
N PRO A 458 11.83 -6.94 -22.87
CA PRO A 458 12.40 -6.35 -21.69
C PRO A 458 11.34 -5.46 -21.03
N ILE A 459 11.12 -5.64 -19.73
CA ILE A 459 10.33 -4.73 -18.91
C ILE A 459 11.35 -3.93 -18.10
N THR A 460 11.40 -2.62 -18.32
CA THR A 460 12.37 -1.78 -17.61
C THR A 460 12.03 -1.69 -16.13
N HIS A 461 13.02 -1.34 -15.30
CA HIS A 461 12.79 -1.13 -13.88
C HIS A 461 11.71 -0.06 -13.64
N ALA A 462 11.75 1.01 -14.42
CA ALA A 462 10.73 2.04 -14.54
C ALA A 462 9.32 1.45 -14.78
N GLU A 463 9.13 0.62 -15.80
CA GLU A 463 7.84 -0.02 -16.09
C GLU A 463 7.33 -0.89 -14.93
N THR A 464 8.24 -1.60 -14.26
CA THR A 464 7.90 -2.43 -13.09
C THR A 464 7.38 -1.57 -11.94
N LEU A 465 8.03 -0.45 -11.63
CA LEU A 465 7.59 0.49 -10.60
C LEU A 465 6.24 1.12 -10.96
N THR A 466 6.06 1.54 -12.22
CA THR A 466 4.77 2.07 -12.71
C THR A 466 3.65 1.04 -12.55
N GLN A 467 3.87 -0.23 -12.91
CA GLN A 467 2.87 -1.28 -12.76
C GLN A 467 2.54 -1.57 -11.29
N LYS A 468 3.56 -1.65 -10.40
CA LYS A 468 3.35 -1.81 -8.95
C LYS A 468 2.50 -0.66 -8.39
N PHE A 469 2.80 0.56 -8.82
CA PHE A 469 2.08 1.75 -8.40
C PHE A 469 0.62 1.73 -8.83
N GLN A 470 0.35 1.39 -10.09
CA GLN A 470 -1.01 1.29 -10.63
C GLN A 470 -1.84 0.17 -9.97
N ALA A 471 -1.20 -0.94 -9.61
CA ALA A 471 -1.87 -2.06 -8.94
C ALA A 471 -2.16 -1.79 -7.45
N THR A 472 -1.48 -0.83 -6.84
CA THR A 472 -1.63 -0.48 -5.43
C THR A 472 -2.74 0.54 -5.24
N THR A 473 -3.65 0.33 -4.28
CA THR A 473 -4.73 1.28 -3.97
C THR A 473 -4.42 2.17 -2.77
N ASP A 474 -3.56 1.70 -1.88
CA ASP A 474 -3.15 2.39 -0.66
C ASP A 474 -2.19 3.57 -0.97
N ALA A 475 -2.52 4.76 -0.45
CA ALA A 475 -1.79 5.99 -0.75
C ALA A 475 -0.36 6.00 -0.17
N ASN A 476 -0.17 5.46 1.04
CA ASN A 476 1.14 5.40 1.67
C ASN A 476 2.06 4.43 0.92
N LYS A 477 1.54 3.27 0.51
CA LYS A 477 2.30 2.30 -0.31
C LYS A 477 2.63 2.84 -1.70
N LYS A 478 1.72 3.61 -2.31
CA LYS A 478 2.00 4.31 -3.56
C LYS A 478 3.16 5.29 -3.41
N LEU A 479 3.13 6.09 -2.34
CA LEU A 479 4.20 7.05 -2.03
C LEU A 479 5.53 6.34 -1.80
N GLU A 480 5.55 5.21 -1.10
CA GLU A 480 6.77 4.39 -0.95
C GLU A 480 7.33 3.92 -2.29
N ILE A 481 6.48 3.47 -3.23
CA ILE A 481 6.93 3.06 -4.57
C ILE A 481 7.49 4.25 -5.36
N ALA A 482 6.85 5.41 -5.26
CA ALA A 482 7.31 6.61 -5.93
C ALA A 482 8.64 7.11 -5.32
N MET A 483 8.80 7.01 -3.99
CA MET A 483 10.06 7.34 -3.30
C MET A 483 11.16 6.30 -3.58
N GLU A 484 10.83 5.03 -3.83
CA GLU A 484 11.77 4.02 -4.36
C GLU A 484 12.31 4.47 -5.72
N ALA A 485 11.43 4.95 -6.62
CA ALA A 485 11.83 5.49 -7.92
C ALA A 485 12.76 6.70 -7.79
N VAL A 486 12.51 7.60 -6.83
CA VAL A 486 13.38 8.77 -6.56
C VAL A 486 14.76 8.36 -6.04
N ARG A 487 14.86 7.28 -5.26
CA ARG A 487 16.15 6.76 -4.77
C ARG A 487 16.95 6.07 -5.89
N ASP A 488 16.26 5.37 -6.78
CA ASP A 488 16.81 4.68 -7.94
C ASP A 488 16.61 5.51 -9.23
N ALA A 489 16.94 6.81 -9.14
CA ALA A 489 16.55 7.83 -10.13
C ALA A 489 17.05 7.54 -11.56
N GLU A 490 18.26 7.01 -11.72
CA GLU A 490 18.84 6.72 -13.03
C GLU A 490 18.08 5.58 -13.72
N GLU A 491 17.80 4.50 -13.00
CA GLU A 491 17.09 3.32 -13.50
C GLU A 491 15.57 3.53 -13.64
N ALA A 492 15.01 4.52 -12.95
CA ALA A 492 13.57 4.83 -12.94
C ALA A 492 13.19 6.07 -13.78
N ALA A 493 14.14 6.68 -14.50
CA ALA A 493 13.93 7.93 -15.25
C ALA A 493 12.72 7.89 -16.20
N GLU A 494 12.48 6.77 -16.90
CA GLU A 494 11.34 6.61 -17.82
C GLU A 494 9.96 6.64 -17.11
N ALA A 495 9.92 6.38 -15.80
CA ALA A 495 8.69 6.40 -15.01
C ALA A 495 8.49 7.73 -14.27
N ALA A 496 9.48 8.62 -14.28
CA ALA A 496 9.44 9.90 -13.56
C ALA A 496 8.20 10.71 -13.93
N ASP A 497 7.97 10.94 -15.23
CA ASP A 497 6.83 11.70 -15.74
C ASP A 497 5.49 11.16 -15.25
N PHE A 498 5.36 9.84 -15.15
CA PHE A 498 4.15 9.19 -14.67
C PHE A 498 3.88 9.50 -13.18
N PHE A 499 4.90 9.36 -12.33
CA PHE A 499 4.76 9.63 -10.90
C PHE A 499 4.57 11.12 -10.63
N ILE A 500 5.36 11.97 -11.29
CA ILE A 500 5.28 13.43 -11.21
C ILE A 500 3.88 13.88 -11.60
N SER A 501 3.35 13.43 -12.74
CA SER A 501 1.99 13.76 -13.19
C SER A 501 0.93 13.38 -12.16
N HIS A 502 1.04 12.19 -11.55
CA HIS A 502 0.09 11.75 -10.53
C HIS A 502 0.11 12.64 -9.29
N TYR A 503 1.29 12.99 -8.78
CA TYR A 503 1.40 13.82 -7.58
C TYR A 503 1.10 15.30 -7.85
N ILE A 504 1.31 15.80 -9.07
CA ILE A 504 0.79 17.11 -9.51
C ILE A 504 -0.76 17.14 -9.47
N GLU A 505 -1.44 16.02 -9.70
CA GLU A 505 -2.90 15.93 -9.52
C GLU A 505 -3.30 15.84 -8.04
N GLU A 506 -2.61 15.02 -7.24
CA GLU A 506 -2.88 14.89 -5.79
C GLU A 506 -2.57 16.18 -5.00
N GLU A 507 -1.68 17.03 -5.49
CA GLU A 507 -1.41 18.35 -4.91
C GLU A 507 -2.67 19.24 -4.91
N ALA A 508 -3.60 19.04 -5.86
CA ALA A 508 -4.89 19.72 -5.90
C ALA A 508 -5.96 19.08 -5.00
N ALA A 509 -5.64 18.02 -4.26
CA ALA A 509 -6.58 17.35 -3.37
C ALA A 509 -7.06 18.28 -2.23
N ARG A 510 -8.29 18.05 -1.75
CA ARG A 510 -8.84 18.77 -0.58
C ARG A 510 -8.26 18.28 0.76
N ASP A 511 -7.74 17.06 0.78
CA ASP A 511 -7.15 16.44 1.97
C ASP A 511 -5.73 16.99 2.19
N SER A 512 -5.49 17.61 3.35
CA SER A 512 -4.21 18.20 3.73
C SER A 512 -3.06 17.17 3.76
N VAL A 513 -3.33 15.92 4.14
CA VAL A 513 -2.28 14.88 4.20
C VAL A 513 -1.80 14.54 2.80
N ARG A 514 -2.74 14.34 1.86
CA ARG A 514 -2.42 14.02 0.46
C ARG A 514 -1.73 15.18 -0.23
N LYS A 515 -2.25 16.40 -0.02
CA LYS A 515 -1.68 17.63 -0.55
C LYS A 515 -0.22 17.82 -0.11
N LEU A 516 0.06 17.71 1.19
CA LEU A 516 1.41 17.85 1.73
C LEU A 516 2.33 16.71 1.27
N SER A 517 1.83 15.47 1.22
CA SER A 517 2.60 14.33 0.70
C SER A 517 3.01 14.54 -0.75
N ALA A 518 2.08 15.05 -1.57
CA ALA A 518 2.32 15.34 -2.97
C ALA A 518 3.35 16.45 -3.16
N TYR A 519 3.20 17.57 -2.44
CA TYR A 519 4.16 18.68 -2.49
C TYR A 519 5.58 18.21 -2.15
N LEU A 520 5.74 17.53 -1.02
CA LEU A 520 7.04 17.06 -0.54
C LEU A 520 7.65 15.98 -1.44
N TYR A 521 6.82 15.11 -2.02
CA TYR A 521 7.28 14.19 -3.04
C TYR A 521 7.82 14.91 -4.27
N LEU A 522 7.10 15.92 -4.78
CA LEU A 522 7.52 16.69 -5.96
C LEU A 522 8.82 17.45 -5.70
N GLU A 523 9.03 17.95 -4.48
CA GLU A 523 10.29 18.59 -4.08
C GLU A 523 11.47 17.60 -4.13
N GLU A 524 11.30 16.39 -3.58
CA GLU A 524 12.34 15.35 -3.62
C GLU A 524 12.57 14.80 -5.04
N ALA A 525 11.50 14.62 -5.82
CA ALA A 525 11.58 14.22 -7.21
C ALA A 525 12.32 15.27 -8.06
N GLY A 526 12.12 16.56 -7.79
CA GLY A 526 12.85 17.65 -8.45
C GLY A 526 14.35 17.67 -8.17
N LYS A 527 14.76 17.22 -6.98
CA LYS A 527 16.18 17.03 -6.64
C LYS A 527 16.79 15.85 -7.41
N ALA A 528 16.02 14.78 -7.62
CA ALA A 528 16.48 13.57 -8.29
C ALA A 528 16.45 13.64 -9.84
N TRP A 529 15.44 14.29 -10.41
CA TRP A 529 15.24 14.43 -11.86
C TRP A 529 15.11 15.90 -12.27
N PRO A 530 16.20 16.67 -12.38
CA PRO A 530 16.11 18.08 -12.73
C PRO A 530 15.69 18.30 -14.20
N THR A 531 14.39 18.33 -14.49
CA THR A 531 13.76 18.70 -15.77
C THR A 531 13.00 20.03 -15.67
N GLU A 532 12.80 20.74 -16.79
CA GLU A 532 12.17 22.08 -16.83
C GLU A 532 10.65 22.09 -16.51
N GLU A 533 10.01 20.96 -16.21
CA GLU A 533 8.55 20.83 -16.00
C GLU A 533 8.12 20.78 -14.52
N PHE A 534 8.84 21.43 -13.60
CA PHE A 534 8.40 21.57 -12.21
C PHE A 534 7.47 22.76 -12.02
N SER A 535 6.23 22.65 -12.50
CA SER A 535 5.18 23.55 -12.04
C SER A 535 4.49 22.96 -10.81
N HIS A 536 4.97 23.30 -9.61
CA HIS A 536 4.13 23.19 -8.42
C HIS A 536 2.78 23.88 -8.71
N LYS A 537 1.66 23.20 -8.46
CA LYS A 537 0.35 23.85 -8.55
C LYS A 537 0.10 24.73 -7.34
N ILE A 538 0.67 24.39 -6.19
CA ILE A 538 0.59 25.21 -4.99
C ILE A 538 1.72 26.22 -5.00
N ARG A 539 1.36 27.50 -4.86
CA ARG A 539 2.34 28.56 -4.66
C ARG A 539 2.91 28.46 -3.25
N GLU A 540 4.19 28.77 -3.09
CA GLU A 540 4.88 28.78 -1.79
C GLU A 540 4.10 29.58 -0.71
N GLN A 541 3.45 30.69 -1.09
CA GLN A 541 2.57 31.47 -0.22
C GLN A 541 1.32 30.73 0.27
N GLU A 542 0.69 29.91 -0.58
CA GLU A 542 -0.47 29.09 -0.22
C GLU A 542 -0.08 27.96 0.74
N LEU A 543 1.11 27.37 0.54
CA LEU A 543 1.67 26.38 1.44
C LEU A 543 1.99 26.99 2.80
N ALA A 544 2.66 28.14 2.84
CA ALA A 544 2.95 28.84 4.07
C ALA A 544 1.66 29.17 4.85
N THR A 545 0.62 29.62 4.15
CA THR A 545 -0.71 29.89 4.76
C THR A 545 -1.35 28.62 5.32
N LEU A 546 -1.29 27.51 4.58
CA LEU A 546 -1.79 26.22 5.05
C LEU A 546 -1.07 25.80 6.34
N ILE A 547 0.25 25.83 6.34
CA ILE A 547 1.06 25.45 7.51
C ILE A 547 0.75 26.37 8.70
N GLN A 548 0.69 27.69 8.50
CA GLN A 548 0.36 28.65 9.55
C GLN A 548 -1.03 28.45 10.16
N SER A 549 -1.97 27.89 9.39
CA SER A 549 -3.35 27.66 9.85
C SER A 549 -3.54 26.37 10.67
N LEU A 550 -2.54 25.49 10.72
CA LEU A 550 -2.66 24.22 11.42
C LEU A 550 -2.69 24.44 12.94
N SER A 551 -3.59 23.72 13.63
CA SER A 551 -3.49 23.59 15.07
C SER A 551 -2.37 22.59 15.43
N LYS A 552 -1.86 22.65 16.67
CA LYS A 552 -0.89 21.67 17.18
C LYS A 552 -1.40 20.23 17.01
N ASP A 553 -2.65 19.97 17.38
CA ASP A 553 -3.22 18.62 17.30
C ASP A 553 -3.37 18.16 15.85
N ASP A 554 -3.72 19.06 14.93
CA ASP A 554 -3.87 18.70 13.53
C ASP A 554 -2.51 18.47 12.85
N ALA A 555 -1.48 19.25 13.19
CA ALA A 555 -0.12 19.01 12.72
C ALA A 555 0.43 17.64 13.18
N LEU A 556 0.17 17.25 14.44
CA LEU A 556 0.56 15.93 14.96
C LEU A 556 -0.25 14.80 14.32
N LYS A 557 -1.54 15.00 14.02
CA LYS A 557 -2.34 14.01 13.26
C LYS A 557 -1.82 13.84 11.84
N ILE A 558 -1.49 14.93 11.16
CA ILE A 558 -0.92 14.90 9.80
C ILE A 558 0.41 14.15 9.82
N SER A 559 1.33 14.52 10.72
CA SER A 559 2.62 13.82 10.84
C SER A 559 2.44 12.32 11.12
N LYS A 560 1.50 11.92 11.99
CA LYS A 560 1.20 10.50 12.20
C LYS A 560 0.71 9.78 10.95
N ALA A 561 -0.05 10.45 10.08
CA ALA A 561 -0.57 9.87 8.83
C ALA A 561 0.51 9.71 7.74
N LEU A 562 1.56 10.54 7.77
CA LEU A 562 2.68 10.47 6.82
C LEU A 562 3.61 9.30 7.17
N GLU A 563 3.48 8.12 6.56
CA GLU A 563 4.32 6.98 6.98
C GLU A 563 5.78 7.03 6.50
N ASN A 564 6.02 7.67 5.35
CA ASN A 564 7.34 7.74 4.71
C ASN A 564 8.28 8.69 5.47
N THR A 565 9.49 8.20 5.76
CA THR A 565 10.46 8.91 6.60
C THR A 565 10.98 10.20 5.97
N ASP A 566 11.22 10.23 4.66
CA ASP A 566 11.80 11.40 3.99
C ASP A 566 10.75 12.51 3.85
N ILE A 567 9.52 12.13 3.51
CA ILE A 567 8.37 13.05 3.51
C ILE A 567 8.11 13.61 4.91
N LYS A 568 8.18 12.80 5.98
CA LYS A 568 8.08 13.32 7.36
C LYS A 568 9.17 14.35 7.70
N LYS A 569 10.41 14.18 7.20
CA LYS A 569 11.48 15.15 7.44
C LYS A 569 11.15 16.49 6.78
N GLY A 570 10.71 16.46 5.52
CA GLY A 570 10.28 17.66 4.80
C GLY A 570 9.10 18.36 5.50
N PHE A 571 8.10 17.61 5.98
CA PHE A 571 7.00 18.19 6.75
C PHE A 571 7.47 18.89 8.02
N LYS A 572 8.42 18.28 8.76
CA LYS A 572 9.04 18.91 9.94
C LYS A 572 9.77 20.20 9.57
N ASP A 573 10.49 20.23 8.45
CA ASP A 573 11.18 21.44 7.99
C ASP A 573 10.19 22.56 7.61
N LEU A 574 9.07 22.22 6.93
CA LEU A 574 7.97 23.17 6.67
C LEU A 574 7.35 23.76 7.94
N ILE A 575 7.13 22.92 8.97
CA ILE A 575 6.64 23.39 10.28
C ILE A 575 7.65 24.37 10.89
N ARG A 576 8.94 24.04 10.87
CA ARG A 576 10.00 24.89 11.43
C ARG A 576 10.09 26.24 10.73
N GLU A 577 9.88 26.27 9.41
CA GLU A 577 10.03 27.48 8.60
C GLU A 577 8.82 28.41 8.68
N HIS A 578 7.60 27.87 8.62
CA HIS A 578 6.40 28.68 8.41
C HIS A 578 5.46 28.75 9.61
N HIS A 579 5.52 27.82 10.57
CA HIS A 579 4.52 27.74 11.64
C HIS A 579 4.85 28.66 12.83
N PRO A 580 3.91 29.50 13.32
CA PRO A 580 4.18 30.42 14.43
C PRO A 580 4.49 29.70 15.76
N GLU A 581 3.82 28.59 16.05
CA GLU A 581 4.11 27.70 17.19
C GLU A 581 5.00 26.49 16.83
N ALA A 582 5.95 26.65 15.91
CA ALA A 582 6.80 25.55 15.43
C ALA A 582 7.42 24.73 16.58
N ILE A 583 7.99 25.39 17.59
CA ILE A 583 8.68 24.73 18.72
C ILE A 583 7.74 23.76 19.46
N ASN A 584 6.51 24.18 19.76
CA ASN A 584 5.53 23.36 20.48
C ASN A 584 5.12 22.12 19.68
N ILE A 585 5.01 22.25 18.36
CA ILE A 585 4.69 21.15 17.45
C ILE A 585 5.88 20.20 17.34
N LEU A 586 7.08 20.73 17.12
CA LEU A 586 8.32 19.95 17.03
C LEU A 586 8.57 19.13 18.30
N ILE A 587 8.36 19.69 19.49
CA ILE A 587 8.41 18.93 20.75
C ILE A 587 7.36 17.81 20.75
N GLY A 588 6.14 18.08 20.27
CA GLY A 588 5.12 17.06 20.13
C GLY A 588 5.53 15.91 19.20
N LEU A 589 6.23 16.21 18.09
CA LEU A 589 6.77 15.21 17.18
C LEU A 589 7.82 14.30 17.83
N LEU A 590 8.54 14.78 18.85
CA LEU A 590 9.50 13.94 19.59
C LEU A 590 8.85 12.78 20.35
N PHE A 591 7.55 12.86 20.65
CA PHE A 591 6.79 11.78 21.28
C PHE A 591 6.17 10.80 20.27
N GLU A 592 6.35 11.01 18.96
CA GLU A 592 5.81 10.09 17.96
C GLU A 592 6.55 8.75 17.92
N VAL A 593 5.77 7.69 17.74
CA VAL A 593 6.23 6.32 17.49
C VAL A 593 5.71 5.83 16.14
N PRO A 594 6.50 5.06 15.36
CA PRO A 594 7.87 4.64 15.64
C PRO A 594 8.88 5.79 15.56
N VAL A 595 9.99 5.69 16.31
CA VAL A 595 11.04 6.71 16.33
C VAL A 595 11.77 6.74 14.98
N LYS A 596 11.38 7.69 14.11
CA LYS A 596 11.91 7.83 12.74
C LYS A 596 12.58 9.18 12.52
N VAL A 597 11.84 10.26 12.75
CA VAL A 597 12.30 11.64 12.52
C VAL A 597 12.78 12.35 13.78
N ASN A 598 12.52 11.76 14.96
CA ASN A 598 12.75 12.37 16.28
C ASN A 598 14.22 12.82 16.44
N ARG A 599 15.19 12.08 15.88
CA ARG A 599 16.60 12.49 15.88
C ARG A 599 16.85 13.82 15.15
N SER A 600 16.27 13.98 13.96
CA SER A 600 16.39 15.21 13.18
C SER A 600 15.66 16.37 13.85
N VAL A 601 14.50 16.12 14.44
CA VAL A 601 13.76 17.10 15.24
C VAL A 601 14.59 17.58 16.43
N PHE A 602 15.17 16.65 17.20
CA PHE A 602 16.01 16.97 18.35
C PHE A 602 17.22 17.82 17.93
N GLN A 603 17.91 17.43 16.85
CA GLN A 603 19.05 18.19 16.31
C GLN A 603 18.67 19.61 15.89
N ASN A 604 17.51 19.80 15.25
CA ASN A 604 17.03 21.14 14.89
C ASN A 604 16.77 22.00 16.13
N LEU A 605 16.12 21.45 17.16
CA LEU A 605 15.85 22.19 18.41
C LEU A 605 17.14 22.53 19.18
N VAL A 606 18.16 21.69 19.10
CA VAL A 606 19.50 21.99 19.63
C VAL A 606 20.14 23.15 18.85
N ALA A 607 20.06 23.13 17.51
CA ALA A 607 20.57 24.20 16.67
C ALA A 607 19.83 25.54 16.90
N ASP A 608 18.55 25.49 17.26
CA ASP A 608 17.71 26.65 17.60
C ASP A 608 17.84 27.08 19.07
N GLU A 609 18.80 26.51 19.81
CA GLU A 609 19.12 26.80 21.21
C GLU A 609 17.92 26.61 22.19
N LYS A 610 16.99 25.71 21.87
CA LYS A 610 15.79 25.41 22.69
C LYS A 610 16.05 24.44 23.83
N PHE A 611 17.06 24.75 24.64
CA PHE A 611 17.57 23.85 25.67
C PHE A 611 16.60 23.63 26.84
N ALA A 612 15.80 24.63 27.20
CA ALA A 612 14.83 24.51 28.30
C ALA A 612 13.71 23.52 27.94
N GLU A 613 13.20 23.66 26.72
CA GLU A 613 12.18 22.81 26.15
C GLU A 613 12.67 21.37 25.97
N LEU A 614 13.92 21.19 25.53
CA LEU A 614 14.54 19.88 25.41
C LEU A 614 14.76 19.20 26.76
N ASN A 615 15.19 19.93 27.80
CA ASN A 615 15.27 19.39 29.15
C ASN A 615 13.90 18.95 29.67
N LEU A 616 12.86 19.77 29.47
CA LEU A 616 11.49 19.43 29.85
C LEU A 616 10.99 18.18 29.10
N PHE A 617 11.30 18.06 27.80
CA PHE A 617 10.99 16.87 27.01
C PHE A 617 11.65 15.62 27.62
N VAL A 618 12.96 15.66 27.87
CA VAL A 618 13.71 14.52 28.41
C VAL A 618 13.20 14.14 29.80
N GLU A 619 12.98 15.12 30.68
CA GLU A 619 12.41 14.91 32.00
C GLU A 619 11.01 14.24 31.91
N THR A 620 10.15 14.75 31.02
CA THR A 620 8.80 14.20 30.81
C THR A 620 8.85 12.75 30.37
N VAL A 621 9.70 12.42 29.40
CA VAL A 621 9.88 11.06 28.89
C VAL A 621 10.45 10.13 29.98
N CYS A 622 11.43 10.59 30.75
CA CYS A 622 12.01 9.81 31.84
C CYS A 622 11.01 9.54 32.98
N ASN A 623 10.16 10.51 33.31
CA ASN A 623 9.11 10.36 34.35
C ASN A 623 7.94 9.49 33.89
N LYS A 624 7.64 9.51 32.59
CA LYS A 624 6.56 8.74 31.96
C LYS A 624 7.09 7.58 31.11
N SER A 625 8.16 6.93 31.56
CA SER A 625 8.84 5.87 30.81
C SER A 625 7.91 4.72 30.39
N LYS A 626 6.92 4.38 31.23
CA LYS A 626 5.89 3.36 30.94
C LYS A 626 4.86 3.78 29.89
N GLU A 627 4.55 5.08 29.78
CA GLU A 627 3.57 5.59 28.81
C GLU A 627 4.16 5.65 27.40
N ASN A 628 5.45 5.99 27.28
CA ASN A 628 6.16 6.11 26.00
C ASN A 628 7.47 5.30 25.99
N PRO A 629 7.40 3.96 26.06
CA PRO A 629 8.56 3.09 26.25
C PRO A 629 9.57 3.18 25.11
N GLU A 630 9.12 3.26 23.84
CA GLU A 630 10.02 3.35 22.69
C GLU A 630 10.81 4.68 22.66
N VAL A 631 10.13 5.80 22.94
CA VAL A 631 10.76 7.13 23.01
C VAL A 631 11.72 7.20 24.19
N PHE A 632 11.33 6.65 25.35
CA PHE A 632 12.19 6.56 26.52
C PHE A 632 13.47 5.77 26.24
N LEU A 633 13.36 4.57 25.65
CA LEU A 633 14.54 3.76 25.33
C LEU A 633 15.43 4.43 24.29
N TRP A 634 14.86 5.20 23.34
CA TRP A 634 15.65 5.99 22.40
C TRP A 634 16.43 7.13 23.08
N VAL A 635 15.77 7.89 23.97
CA VAL A 635 16.42 8.95 24.78
C VAL A 635 17.50 8.34 25.67
N ALA A 636 17.17 7.27 26.39
CA ALA A 636 18.10 6.59 27.28
C ALA A 636 19.34 6.09 26.54
N LYS A 637 19.15 5.43 25.39
CA LYS A 637 20.24 4.99 24.53
C LYS A 637 21.12 6.16 24.09
N SER A 638 20.52 7.28 23.68
CA SER A 638 21.26 8.42 23.14
C SER A 638 22.16 9.10 24.19
N ILE A 639 21.70 9.16 25.44
CA ILE A 639 22.48 9.70 26.56
C ILE A 639 23.56 8.70 27.00
N LEU A 640 23.18 7.45 27.32
CA LEU A 640 24.09 6.44 27.87
C LEU A 640 25.17 5.96 26.87
N SER A 641 24.84 5.94 25.57
CA SER A 641 25.84 5.72 24.51
C SER A 641 26.73 6.93 24.25
N HIS A 642 26.58 8.01 25.04
CA HIS A 642 27.40 9.20 24.97
C HIS A 642 27.28 9.91 23.61
N ALA A 643 26.17 9.71 22.88
CA ALA A 643 25.85 10.42 21.65
C ALA A 643 25.31 11.83 21.93
N TRP A 644 24.67 12.03 23.08
CA TRP A 644 24.22 13.33 23.59
C TRP A 644 25.08 13.78 24.76
N LYS A 645 26.26 14.34 24.46
CA LYS A 645 27.13 15.01 25.45
C LYS A 645 26.91 16.51 25.41
N PHE A 646 25.96 17.00 26.18
CA PHE A 646 25.63 18.42 26.23
C PHE A 646 25.70 18.94 27.67
N ASP A 647 26.44 20.03 27.90
CA ASP A 647 26.57 20.64 29.23
C ASP A 647 25.24 21.15 29.80
N TRP A 648 24.28 21.47 28.91
CA TRP A 648 22.95 21.94 29.28
C TRP A 648 21.97 20.81 29.64
N LEU A 649 22.30 19.55 29.34
CA LEU A 649 21.41 18.41 29.58
C LEU A 649 21.65 17.85 31.00
N LYS A 650 20.72 18.10 31.91
CA LYS A 650 20.88 17.77 33.34
C LYS A 650 20.20 16.45 33.70
N VAL A 651 20.77 15.33 33.26
CA VAL A 651 20.25 13.98 33.57
C VAL A 651 21.35 13.15 34.23
N SER A 652 21.02 12.52 35.36
CA SER A 652 21.92 11.54 36.00
C SER A 652 21.90 10.24 35.20
N GLU A 653 23.07 9.78 34.76
CA GLU A 653 23.22 8.48 34.09
C GLU A 653 22.81 7.32 35.00
N GLU A 654 23.10 7.41 36.31
CA GLU A 654 22.67 6.43 37.31
C GLU A 654 21.14 6.37 37.44
N ASP A 655 20.45 7.51 37.51
CA ASP A 655 18.98 7.53 37.56
C ASP A 655 18.39 6.96 36.25
N LEU A 656 19.02 7.29 35.12
CA LEU A 656 18.59 6.82 33.81
C LEU A 656 18.73 5.30 33.66
N VAL A 657 19.86 4.71 34.09
CA VAL A 657 20.05 3.25 34.11
C VAL A 657 19.05 2.58 35.03
N LEU A 658 18.82 3.11 36.22
CA LEU A 658 17.80 2.59 37.14
C LEU A 658 16.41 2.58 36.50
N ARG A 659 16.06 3.63 35.72
CA ARG A 659 14.79 3.68 34.98
C ARG A 659 14.71 2.67 33.84
N VAL A 660 15.83 2.37 33.16
CA VAL A 660 15.88 1.28 32.16
C VAL A 660 15.66 -0.07 32.84
N PHE A 661 16.29 -0.36 33.99
CA PHE A 661 16.00 -1.58 34.75
C PHE A 661 14.51 -1.66 35.18
N ARG A 662 13.94 -0.55 35.66
CA ARG A 662 12.51 -0.49 36.07
C ARG A 662 11.52 -0.75 34.94
N ILE A 663 11.88 -0.46 33.68
CA ILE A 663 10.95 -0.67 32.55
C ILE A 663 10.97 -2.11 32.03
N LEU A 664 12.03 -2.89 32.28
CA LEU A 664 12.17 -4.27 31.79
C LEU A 664 10.97 -5.15 32.15
N LYS A 665 10.60 -5.24 33.43
CA LYS A 665 9.43 -6.03 33.85
C LYS A 665 8.12 -5.56 33.19
N PRO A 666 7.77 -4.25 33.18
CA PRO A 666 6.65 -3.73 32.41
C PRO A 666 6.65 -4.08 30.91
N LEU A 667 7.83 -4.16 30.26
CA LEU A 667 7.91 -4.50 28.83
C LEU A 667 7.33 -5.87 28.50
N ALA A 668 7.26 -6.80 29.47
CA ALA A 668 6.59 -8.08 29.30
C ALA A 668 5.09 -7.94 28.99
N LYS A 669 4.44 -6.91 29.55
CA LYS A 669 3.03 -6.59 29.32
C LYS A 669 2.82 -5.60 28.16
N ILE A 670 3.75 -4.67 27.98
CA ILE A 670 3.70 -3.64 26.94
C ILE A 670 3.93 -4.25 25.55
N GLU A 671 4.87 -5.20 25.44
CA GLU A 671 5.19 -5.93 24.21
C GLU A 671 4.82 -7.42 24.41
N ASP A 672 3.52 -7.71 24.43
CA ASP A 672 3.00 -9.08 24.60
C ASP A 672 3.44 -10.02 23.46
N LYS A 673 3.46 -9.49 22.23
CA LYS A 673 3.93 -10.14 21.01
C LYS A 673 5.06 -9.29 20.40
N GLY A 674 6.27 -9.83 20.44
CA GLY A 674 7.48 -9.16 19.95
C GLY A 674 8.60 -9.11 20.99
N THR A 675 9.78 -8.72 20.51
CA THR A 675 11.01 -8.62 21.32
C THR A 675 11.80 -7.35 21.02
N LYS A 676 11.27 -6.40 20.24
CA LYS A 676 12.00 -5.20 19.80
C LYS A 676 12.38 -4.33 20.99
N LEU A 677 11.41 -3.96 21.83
CA LEU A 677 11.65 -3.08 22.97
C LEU A 677 12.42 -3.80 24.06
N LYS A 678 12.13 -5.09 24.28
CA LYS A 678 12.89 -5.96 25.20
C LYS A 678 14.37 -6.02 24.81
N ASN A 679 14.65 -6.33 23.55
CA ASN A 679 16.01 -6.41 23.02
C ASN A 679 16.70 -5.04 23.04
N GLN A 680 15.98 -3.95 22.76
CA GLN A 680 16.55 -2.60 22.83
C GLN A 680 16.93 -2.21 24.26
N ALA A 681 16.09 -2.52 25.25
CA ALA A 681 16.41 -2.28 26.66
C ALA A 681 17.60 -3.12 27.12
N MET A 682 17.63 -4.40 26.73
CA MET A 682 18.77 -5.30 27.00
C MET A 682 20.06 -4.82 26.33
N ASP A 683 20.03 -4.39 25.06
CA ASP A 683 21.18 -3.85 24.32
C ASP A 683 21.74 -2.56 24.93
N ILE A 684 20.88 -1.70 25.49
CA ILE A 684 21.33 -0.48 26.19
C ILE A 684 22.16 -0.84 27.42
N LEU A 685 21.74 -1.85 28.18
CA LEU A 685 22.40 -2.27 29.42
C LEU A 685 23.62 -3.17 29.14
N PHE A 686 23.42 -4.22 28.35
CA PHE A 686 24.35 -5.33 28.09
C PHE A 686 24.95 -5.28 26.67
N GLY A 687 25.12 -4.07 26.12
CA GLY A 687 25.71 -3.86 24.80
C GLY A 687 27.19 -4.26 24.74
N LYS A 688 28.00 -3.53 23.96
CA LYS A 688 29.42 -3.86 23.70
C LYS A 688 30.20 -4.17 24.99
N ASP A 689 30.51 -5.46 25.21
CA ASP A 689 31.27 -6.02 26.33
C ASP A 689 30.80 -5.64 27.74
N ASN A 690 29.51 -5.29 27.91
CA ASN A 690 28.94 -4.78 29.17
C ASN A 690 29.65 -3.52 29.71
N SER A 691 30.28 -2.70 28.86
CA SER A 691 31.13 -1.58 29.29
C SER A 691 30.40 -0.57 30.17
N LEU A 692 29.14 -0.23 29.81
CA LEU A 692 28.30 0.69 30.58
C LEU A 692 28.00 0.13 31.97
N LEU A 693 27.55 -1.13 32.04
CA LEU A 693 27.27 -1.80 33.30
C LEU A 693 28.52 -1.92 34.16
N ARG A 694 29.68 -2.27 33.58
CA ARG A 694 30.95 -2.35 34.32
C ARG A 694 31.31 -1.03 34.98
N ASP A 695 31.19 0.08 34.27
CA ASP A 695 31.49 1.42 34.81
C ASP A 695 30.53 1.80 35.95
N ILE A 696 29.23 1.60 35.74
CA ILE A 696 28.20 1.91 36.74
C ILE A 696 28.34 1.03 37.98
N LEU A 697 28.51 -0.28 37.82
CA LEU A 697 28.66 -1.21 38.94
C LEU A 697 29.95 -0.98 39.75
N THR A 698 31.01 -0.49 39.10
CA THR A 698 32.27 -0.15 39.78
C THR A 698 32.11 1.09 40.65
N ASN A 699 31.41 2.12 40.15
CA ASN A 699 31.32 3.43 40.80
C ASN A 699 30.11 3.58 41.75
N ALA A 700 29.03 2.82 41.55
CA ALA A 700 27.81 2.92 42.35
C ALA A 700 27.97 2.32 43.76
N ASP A 701 27.13 2.75 44.71
CA ASP A 701 27.08 2.14 46.04
C ASP A 701 26.40 0.76 46.05
N ASP A 702 26.60 0.01 47.13
CA ASP A 702 26.12 -1.37 47.23
C ASP A 702 24.59 -1.47 47.33
N GLU A 703 23.89 -0.41 47.79
CA GLU A 703 22.43 -0.37 47.84
C GLU A 703 21.85 -0.25 46.42
N TYR A 704 22.44 0.62 45.60
CA TYR A 704 22.09 0.81 44.21
C TYR A 704 22.33 -0.47 43.40
N VAL A 705 23.48 -1.13 43.58
CA VAL A 705 23.79 -2.41 42.90
C VAL A 705 22.77 -3.50 43.27
N ARG A 706 22.44 -3.65 44.56
CA ARG A 706 21.40 -4.59 45.03
C ARG A 706 20.06 -4.32 44.38
N LYS A 707 19.67 -3.04 44.29
CA LYS A 707 18.42 -2.62 43.66
C LYS A 707 18.36 -2.94 42.17
N LEU A 708 19.45 -2.77 41.42
CA LEU A 708 19.51 -3.15 40.01
C LEU A 708 19.33 -4.65 39.82
N PHE A 709 20.03 -5.46 40.62
CA PHE A 709 19.93 -6.91 40.56
C PHE A 709 18.52 -7.41 40.90
N ALA A 710 17.92 -6.88 41.98
CA ALA A 710 16.55 -7.22 42.38
C ALA A 710 15.53 -6.92 41.26
N LEU A 711 15.65 -5.75 40.60
CA LEU A 711 14.79 -5.39 39.48
C LEU A 711 14.95 -6.33 38.28
N PHE A 712 16.19 -6.74 37.98
CA PHE A 712 16.51 -7.63 36.87
C PHE A 712 16.02 -9.06 37.10
N LYS A 713 16.16 -9.55 38.33
CA LYS A 713 15.74 -10.89 38.73
C LYS A 713 14.24 -11.13 38.50
N GLU A 714 13.42 -10.10 38.70
CA GLU A 714 11.97 -10.17 38.53
C GLU A 714 11.48 -10.08 37.07
N VAL A 715 12.37 -10.00 36.08
CA VAL A 715 11.99 -9.86 34.67
C VAL A 715 11.61 -11.23 34.09
N PRO A 716 10.35 -11.42 33.64
CA PRO A 716 9.84 -12.77 33.32
C PRO A 716 10.34 -13.36 32.00
N TYR A 717 10.91 -12.54 31.11
CA TYR A 717 11.42 -12.97 29.81
C TYR A 717 12.96 -13.06 29.77
N VAL A 718 13.63 -12.78 30.89
CA VAL A 718 15.08 -12.95 31.04
C VAL A 718 15.33 -14.36 31.58
N THR A 719 16.24 -15.08 30.93
CA THR A 719 16.61 -16.44 31.29
C THR A 719 17.42 -16.48 32.58
N ASP A 720 17.41 -17.61 33.30
CA ASP A 720 18.21 -17.75 34.51
C ASP A 720 19.72 -17.63 34.21
N LEU A 721 20.14 -18.08 33.04
CA LEU A 721 21.51 -17.86 32.55
C LEU A 721 21.89 -16.38 32.46
N GLU A 722 21.01 -15.51 31.96
CA GLU A 722 21.26 -14.07 31.88
C GLU A 722 21.29 -13.41 33.27
N LYS A 723 20.48 -13.90 34.21
CA LYS A 723 20.51 -13.46 35.63
C LYS A 723 21.83 -13.86 36.29
N ASP A 724 22.27 -15.09 36.07
CA ASP A 724 23.55 -15.61 36.58
C ASP A 724 24.74 -14.83 36.01
N GLN A 725 24.67 -14.43 34.74
CA GLN A 725 25.70 -13.60 34.11
C GLN A 725 25.82 -12.22 34.77
N LEU A 726 24.69 -11.56 35.08
CA LEU A 726 24.72 -10.29 35.80
C LEU A 726 25.24 -10.49 37.23
N TYR A 727 24.82 -11.55 37.91
CA TYR A 727 25.30 -11.89 39.26
C TYR A 727 26.82 -12.12 39.28
N ALA A 728 27.33 -12.91 38.34
CA ALA A 728 28.76 -13.17 38.18
C ALA A 728 29.55 -11.88 37.89
N LEU A 729 29.01 -11.00 37.04
CA LEU A 729 29.61 -9.70 36.75
C LEU A 729 29.67 -8.80 37.99
N ILE A 730 28.61 -8.79 38.80
CA ILE A 730 28.58 -8.01 40.05
C ILE A 730 29.61 -8.58 41.04
N ASN A 731 29.68 -9.89 41.21
CA ASN A 731 30.67 -10.51 42.11
C ASN A 731 32.11 -10.33 41.62
N GLU A 732 32.35 -10.26 40.31
CA GLU A 732 33.66 -9.92 39.73
C GLU A 732 34.11 -8.50 40.14
N LEU A 733 33.19 -7.52 40.07
CA LEU A 733 33.50 -6.11 40.31
C LEU A 733 33.40 -5.70 41.80
N LYS A 734 32.50 -6.33 42.53
CA LYS A 734 32.13 -6.03 43.92
C LYS A 734 32.11 -7.33 44.75
N PRO A 735 33.25 -8.00 44.98
CA PRO A 735 33.31 -9.30 45.65
C PRO A 735 32.86 -9.28 47.12
N ASN A 736 32.81 -8.11 47.75
CA ASN A 736 32.41 -7.93 49.16
C ASN A 736 30.96 -7.43 49.30
N ILE A 737 30.18 -7.38 48.21
CA ILE A 737 28.79 -6.95 48.31
C ILE A 737 28.02 -7.94 49.19
N VAL A 738 27.41 -7.42 50.25
CA VAL A 738 26.49 -8.21 51.07
C VAL A 738 25.19 -8.26 50.31
N TRP A 739 24.88 -9.40 49.71
CA TRP A 739 23.52 -9.69 49.29
C TRP A 739 22.73 -9.90 50.58
N ASP A 740 21.77 -9.03 50.88
CA ASP A 740 20.85 -9.30 51.99
C ASP A 740 20.27 -10.70 51.72
N GLU A 741 20.37 -11.61 52.68
CA GLU A 741 19.97 -13.02 52.58
C GLU A 741 18.49 -13.14 52.18
N TYR A 742 18.23 -13.00 50.89
CA TYR A 742 16.98 -13.29 50.21
C TYR A 742 17.36 -13.75 48.81
N ASP A 743 18.07 -14.88 48.78
CA ASP A 743 18.16 -15.81 47.65
C ASP A 743 19.04 -17.02 48.00
N SER A 744 18.55 -17.83 48.94
CA SER A 744 18.74 -19.27 48.84
C SER A 744 17.35 -19.87 48.73
N GLU A 745 17.11 -20.52 47.59
CA GLU A 745 15.99 -21.44 47.39
C GLU A 745 16.05 -22.52 48.47
N GLU A 746 15.32 -22.32 49.55
CA GLU A 746 14.76 -23.29 50.49
C GLU A 746 14.21 -22.47 51.69
N ASP A 747 12.94 -22.67 52.05
CA ASP A 747 12.24 -22.11 53.23
C ASP A 747 11.50 -20.74 53.14
N ALA A 748 10.93 -20.36 52.00
CA ALA A 748 9.99 -19.22 51.93
C ALA A 748 8.63 -19.51 51.25
N ASP A 749 8.24 -20.78 51.17
CA ASP A 749 6.81 -21.12 51.15
C ASP A 749 6.29 -20.97 52.58
N ASP A 750 5.65 -19.84 52.87
CA ASP A 750 4.32 -19.85 53.51
C ASP A 750 3.89 -18.44 53.99
N ASP A 751 3.92 -17.43 53.12
CA ASP A 751 2.92 -16.35 53.23
C ASP A 751 2.40 -15.94 51.85
N PRO A 752 1.27 -16.53 51.41
CA PRO A 752 0.66 -16.23 50.11
C PRO A 752 0.21 -14.76 49.96
N LEU A 753 0.18 -13.98 51.04
CA LEU A 753 -0.34 -12.60 51.03
C LEU A 753 0.75 -11.54 50.84
N ALA A 754 2.00 -11.82 51.18
CA ALA A 754 3.10 -10.85 51.13
C ALA A 754 3.58 -10.54 49.70
N ASN A 755 3.40 -11.49 48.76
CA ASN A 755 3.89 -11.40 47.37
C ASN A 755 2.80 -11.08 46.33
N LEU A 756 1.57 -10.73 46.77
CA LEU A 756 0.49 -10.37 45.84
C LEU A 756 0.60 -8.90 45.41
N PRO A 757 0.57 -8.61 44.10
CA PRO A 757 0.38 -7.25 43.60
C PRO A 757 -0.90 -6.64 44.20
N THR A 758 -0.89 -5.33 44.48
CA THR A 758 -1.98 -4.61 45.17
C THR A 758 -3.34 -4.70 44.45
N ASP A 759 -3.33 -5.10 43.18
CA ASP A 759 -4.47 -5.25 42.28
C ASP A 759 -4.93 -6.70 42.07
N VAL A 760 -4.35 -7.70 42.75
CA VAL A 760 -4.70 -9.12 42.61
C VAL A 760 -5.51 -9.62 43.81
N VAL A 761 -6.59 -10.34 43.53
CA VAL A 761 -7.50 -10.91 44.54
C VAL A 761 -7.50 -12.43 44.43
N LEU A 762 -7.37 -13.13 45.57
CA LEU A 762 -7.38 -14.58 45.61
C LEU A 762 -8.81 -15.13 45.78
N VAL A 763 -9.19 -16.12 44.97
CA VAL A 763 -10.56 -16.69 44.94
C VAL A 763 -10.51 -18.20 44.74
N THR A 764 -11.48 -18.97 45.22
CA THR A 764 -11.55 -20.40 44.86
C THR A 764 -12.06 -20.60 43.44
N ARG A 765 -11.79 -21.78 42.88
CA ARG A 765 -12.27 -22.18 41.54
C ARG A 765 -13.79 -22.15 41.43
N ARG A 766 -14.50 -22.51 42.51
CA ARG A 766 -15.97 -22.48 42.58
C ARG A 766 -16.50 -21.05 42.45
N ALA A 767 -15.99 -20.12 43.25
CA ALA A 767 -16.42 -18.72 43.20
C ALA A 767 -16.04 -18.03 41.89
N PHE A 768 -14.85 -18.33 41.34
CA PHE A 768 -14.45 -17.83 40.03
C PHE A 768 -15.40 -18.32 38.92
N ASN A 769 -15.73 -19.61 38.90
CA ASN A 769 -16.64 -20.18 37.91
C ASN A 769 -18.05 -19.62 38.04
N ALA A 770 -18.55 -19.38 39.26
CA ALA A 770 -19.85 -18.75 39.47
C ALA A 770 -19.89 -17.32 38.89
N LYS A 771 -18.85 -16.52 39.14
CA LYS A 771 -18.71 -15.15 38.58
C LYS A 771 -18.52 -15.16 37.06
N LYS A 772 -17.80 -16.15 36.53
CA LYS A 772 -17.64 -16.35 35.09
C LYS A 772 -18.97 -16.71 34.43
N LEU A 773 -19.76 -17.58 35.05
CA LEU A 773 -21.09 -17.95 34.56
C LEU A 773 -22.05 -16.75 34.58
N GLU A 774 -22.00 -15.94 35.64
CA GLU A 774 -22.74 -14.67 35.72
C GLU A 774 -22.34 -13.72 34.58
N PHE A 775 -21.05 -13.55 34.33
CA PHE A 775 -20.54 -12.75 33.19
C PHE A 775 -21.03 -13.31 31.84
N GLU A 776 -20.90 -14.61 31.61
CA GLU A 776 -21.34 -15.26 30.38
C GLU A 776 -22.86 -15.15 30.19
N HIS A 777 -23.65 -15.21 31.26
CA HIS A 777 -25.09 -14.98 31.23
C HIS A 777 -25.44 -13.53 30.86
N LEU A 778 -24.79 -12.55 31.47
CA LEU A 778 -25.03 -11.14 31.13
C LEU A 778 -24.66 -10.82 29.68
N VAL A 779 -23.55 -11.36 29.17
CA VAL A 779 -23.09 -11.09 27.80
C VAL A 779 -23.91 -11.84 26.75
N ASN A 780 -24.15 -13.14 26.95
CA ASN A 780 -24.72 -13.99 25.90
C ASN A 780 -26.24 -14.10 25.97
N VAL A 781 -26.85 -13.85 27.13
CA VAL A 781 -28.30 -13.94 27.33
C VAL A 781 -28.88 -12.53 27.48
N GLU A 782 -28.61 -11.84 28.59
CA GLU A 782 -29.31 -10.58 28.90
C GLU A 782 -28.99 -9.43 27.94
N MET A 783 -27.72 -9.30 27.51
CA MET A 783 -27.33 -8.27 26.55
C MET A 783 -27.88 -8.56 25.15
N ALA A 784 -27.98 -9.84 24.77
CA ALA A 784 -28.56 -10.26 23.51
C ALA A 784 -30.08 -10.03 23.49
N GLU A 785 -30.77 -10.38 24.57
CA GLU A 785 -32.20 -10.09 24.77
C GLU A 785 -32.46 -8.58 24.76
N ASN A 786 -31.69 -7.80 25.51
CA ASN A 786 -31.85 -6.34 25.53
C ASN A 786 -31.58 -5.71 24.15
N SER A 787 -30.65 -6.26 23.36
CA SER A 787 -30.44 -5.81 21.98
C SER A 787 -31.63 -6.13 21.07
N ARG A 788 -32.33 -7.24 21.31
CA ARG A 788 -33.56 -7.59 20.59
C ARG A 788 -34.70 -6.66 21.01
N ASP A 789 -34.85 -6.39 22.30
CA ASP A 789 -35.85 -5.48 22.86
C ASP A 789 -35.69 -4.04 22.31
N ILE A 790 -34.44 -3.57 22.14
CA ILE A 790 -34.15 -2.29 21.48
C ILE A 790 -34.61 -2.30 20.02
N GLY A 791 -34.34 -3.38 19.28
CA GLY A 791 -34.78 -3.53 17.88
C GLY A 791 -36.29 -3.54 17.74
N GLU A 792 -36.99 -4.30 18.58
CA GLU A 792 -38.46 -4.37 18.60
C GLU A 792 -39.09 -3.02 19.01
N ALA A 793 -38.47 -2.29 19.95
CA ALA A 793 -38.93 -0.96 20.34
C ALA A 793 -38.65 0.12 19.26
N GLN A 794 -37.62 -0.06 18.43
CA GLN A 794 -37.32 0.83 17.29
C GLN A 794 -38.33 0.70 16.15
N GLU A 795 -38.89 -0.49 15.93
CA GLU A 795 -39.89 -0.75 14.90
C GLU A 795 -41.27 -0.13 15.21
N LYS A 796 -41.54 0.23 16.47
CA LYS A 796 -42.82 0.81 16.92
C LYS A 796 -42.99 2.31 16.62
N GLY A 797 -42.08 2.95 15.88
CA GLY A 797 -42.22 4.34 15.43
C GLY A 797 -41.60 5.37 16.37
N ASP A 798 -42.32 6.46 16.70
CA ASP A 798 -41.75 7.72 17.22
C ASP A 798 -40.87 7.56 18.48
N LEU A 799 -39.56 7.60 18.26
CA LEU A 799 -38.51 7.28 19.25
C LEU A 799 -38.40 8.31 20.37
N ARG A 800 -38.96 9.52 20.20
CA ARG A 800 -38.84 10.60 21.20
C ARG A 800 -39.74 10.40 22.42
N GLU A 801 -40.88 9.73 22.26
CA GLU A 801 -41.86 9.47 23.33
C GLU A 801 -41.93 8.01 23.78
N ASN A 802 -41.25 7.10 23.09
CA ASN A 802 -41.32 5.67 23.41
C ASN A 802 -40.61 5.34 24.75
N ALA A 803 -41.42 5.10 25.79
CA ALA A 803 -40.95 4.74 27.13
C ALA A 803 -40.23 3.37 27.16
N GLU A 804 -40.64 2.42 26.32
CA GLU A 804 -40.00 1.10 26.21
C GLU A 804 -38.58 1.22 25.65
N TYR A 805 -38.37 2.10 24.67
CA TYR A 805 -37.05 2.38 24.10
C TYR A 805 -36.10 3.03 25.13
N LYS A 806 -36.60 4.01 25.91
CA LYS A 806 -35.80 4.66 26.97
C LYS A 806 -35.41 3.67 28.07
N ALA A 807 -36.34 2.82 28.50
CA ALA A 807 -36.08 1.78 29.49
C ALA A 807 -35.06 0.74 28.97
N ALA A 808 -35.14 0.33 27.71
CA ALA A 808 -34.20 -0.61 27.10
C ALA A 808 -32.78 -0.03 26.94
N MET A 809 -32.67 1.27 26.63
CA MET A 809 -31.38 1.98 26.60
C MET A 809 -30.76 2.15 28.00
N GLU A 810 -31.57 2.42 29.01
CA GLU A 810 -31.11 2.49 30.41
C GLU A 810 -30.64 1.11 30.90
N LYS A 811 -31.41 0.06 30.62
CA LYS A 811 -31.01 -1.33 30.88
C LYS A 811 -29.72 -1.70 30.15
N GLN A 812 -29.54 -1.24 28.90
CA GLN A 812 -28.28 -1.43 28.16
C GLN A 812 -27.07 -0.83 28.88
N ALA A 813 -27.20 0.41 29.38
CA ALA A 813 -26.14 1.09 30.10
C ALA A 813 -25.81 0.38 31.43
N GLN A 814 -26.84 -0.08 32.15
CA GLN A 814 -26.67 -0.86 33.39
C GLN A 814 -25.96 -2.19 33.13
N LEU A 815 -26.37 -2.93 32.09
CA LEU A 815 -25.74 -4.19 31.69
C LEU A 815 -24.28 -3.98 31.27
N GLN A 816 -23.98 -2.96 30.46
CA GLN A 816 -22.60 -2.64 30.07
C GLN A 816 -21.72 -2.27 31.26
N ALA A 817 -22.24 -1.51 32.22
CA ALA A 817 -21.52 -1.19 33.45
C ALA A 817 -21.25 -2.44 34.31
N ALA A 818 -22.24 -3.33 34.44
CA ALA A 818 -22.12 -4.58 35.17
C ALA A 818 -21.11 -5.54 34.51
N ILE A 819 -21.18 -5.70 33.18
CA ILE A 819 -20.24 -6.53 32.39
C ILE A 819 -18.82 -6.00 32.55
N LYS A 820 -18.60 -4.69 32.39
CA LYS A 820 -17.27 -4.07 32.53
C LYS A 820 -16.71 -4.22 33.94
N ARG A 821 -17.57 -4.13 34.96
CA ARG A 821 -17.19 -4.37 36.35
C ARG A 821 -16.80 -5.83 36.58
N LEU A 822 -17.62 -6.79 36.17
CA LEU A 822 -17.33 -8.22 36.31
C LEU A 822 -16.09 -8.64 35.51
N GLU A 823 -15.88 -8.06 34.33
CA GLU A 823 -14.67 -8.29 33.53
C GLU A 823 -13.41 -7.81 34.26
N ALA A 824 -13.47 -6.62 34.87
CA ALA A 824 -12.37 -6.10 35.67
C ALA A 824 -12.11 -6.95 36.93
N GLU A 825 -13.17 -7.40 37.60
CA GLU A 825 -13.11 -8.29 38.76
C GLU A 825 -12.51 -9.67 38.38
N LEU A 826 -12.96 -10.28 37.26
CA LEU A 826 -12.42 -11.55 36.76
C LEU A 826 -10.95 -11.45 36.33
N LYS A 827 -10.53 -10.29 35.81
CA LYS A 827 -9.14 -10.05 35.39
C LYS A 827 -8.17 -9.88 36.56
N SER A 828 -8.64 -9.37 37.70
CA SER A 828 -7.85 -9.23 38.93
C SER A 828 -7.84 -10.51 39.77
N ALA A 829 -8.74 -11.46 39.50
CA ALA A 829 -8.85 -12.69 40.27
C ALA A 829 -7.78 -13.73 39.91
N ARG A 830 -7.17 -14.36 40.92
CA ARG A 830 -6.35 -15.57 40.79
C ARG A 830 -6.97 -16.73 41.54
N ILE A 831 -7.08 -17.88 40.86
CA ILE A 831 -7.66 -19.10 41.41
C ILE A 831 -6.67 -19.74 42.38
N LEU A 832 -7.11 -19.94 43.61
CA LEU A 832 -6.43 -20.70 44.64
C LEU A 832 -6.58 -22.20 44.39
N ASP A 833 -5.47 -22.93 44.49
CA ASP A 833 -5.50 -24.38 44.55
C ASP A 833 -5.60 -24.84 46.00
N LEU A 834 -6.76 -25.38 46.36
CA LEU A 834 -7.01 -25.92 47.69
C LEU A 834 -6.37 -27.30 47.88
N SER A 835 -5.72 -27.86 46.83
CA SER A 835 -5.09 -29.17 46.85
C SER A 835 -3.76 -29.23 47.62
N ASP A 836 -3.11 -28.07 47.80
CA ASP A 836 -1.75 -27.95 48.35
C ASP A 836 -1.66 -27.14 49.66
N VAL A 837 -2.80 -26.84 50.29
CA VAL A 837 -2.84 -26.03 51.52
C VAL A 837 -2.31 -26.85 52.72
N LYS A 838 -1.25 -26.37 53.37
CA LYS A 838 -0.75 -26.91 54.64
C LYS A 838 -1.67 -26.48 55.81
N SER A 839 -1.83 -27.34 56.81
CA SER A 839 -2.71 -27.11 57.98
C SER A 839 -1.93 -26.91 59.30
N ASP A 840 -0.65 -26.58 59.19
CA ASP A 840 0.26 -26.30 60.31
C ASP A 840 0.04 -24.90 60.90
N LYS A 841 -0.47 -23.96 60.11
CA LYS A 841 -0.90 -22.62 60.53
C LYS A 841 -2.16 -22.16 59.83
N VAL A 842 -2.82 -21.14 60.38
CA VAL A 842 -4.05 -20.58 59.79
C VAL A 842 -3.68 -19.84 58.51
N GLY A 843 -4.10 -20.40 57.37
CA GLY A 843 -3.89 -19.85 56.03
C GLY A 843 -5.17 -19.85 55.20
N ILE A 844 -5.08 -19.32 53.98
CA ILE A 844 -6.22 -19.35 53.05
C ILE A 844 -6.43 -20.79 52.58
N GLY A 845 -7.66 -21.31 52.71
CA GLY A 845 -8.00 -22.72 52.48
C GLY A 845 -8.02 -23.59 53.73
N THR A 846 -7.94 -23.00 54.93
CA THR A 846 -8.01 -23.73 56.20
C THR A 846 -9.36 -23.55 56.91
N THR A 847 -9.76 -24.56 57.69
CA THR A 847 -10.89 -24.55 58.62
C THR A 847 -10.35 -24.53 60.05
N VAL A 848 -10.72 -23.48 60.78
CA VAL A 848 -10.19 -23.15 62.10
C VAL A 848 -11.29 -23.23 63.14
N ARG A 849 -11.01 -23.96 64.23
CA ARG A 849 -11.91 -24.07 65.37
C ARG A 849 -11.46 -23.11 66.46
N LEU A 850 -12.32 -22.16 66.82
CA LEU A 850 -12.01 -21.06 67.71
C LEU A 850 -12.83 -21.16 68.98
N LYS A 851 -12.21 -20.90 70.14
CA LYS A 851 -12.92 -20.74 71.41
C LYS A 851 -12.89 -19.29 71.84
N ASN A 852 -14.06 -18.70 72.05
CA ASN A 852 -14.16 -17.37 72.65
C ASN A 852 -13.80 -17.48 74.15
N LYS A 853 -12.75 -16.80 74.60
CA LYS A 853 -12.30 -16.85 76.00
C LYS A 853 -13.26 -16.16 76.97
N GLN A 854 -14.11 -15.25 76.49
CA GLN A 854 -15.04 -14.47 77.30
C GLN A 854 -16.36 -15.22 77.51
N THR A 855 -16.87 -15.91 76.49
CA THR A 855 -18.16 -16.64 76.54
C THR A 855 -18.00 -18.15 76.70
N GLY A 856 -16.82 -18.70 76.41
CA GLY A 856 -16.53 -20.13 76.39
C GLY A 856 -17.04 -20.88 75.14
N GLU A 857 -17.75 -20.19 74.25
CA GLU A 857 -18.36 -20.74 73.04
C GLU A 857 -17.30 -21.15 72.00
N VAL A 858 -17.52 -22.30 71.34
CA VAL A 858 -16.63 -22.83 70.31
C VAL A 858 -17.31 -22.73 68.95
N VAL A 859 -16.68 -22.02 68.02
CA VAL A 859 -17.20 -21.77 66.67
C VAL A 859 -16.16 -22.21 65.64
N THR A 860 -16.60 -22.75 64.51
CA THR A 860 -15.72 -23.21 63.42
C THR A 860 -15.91 -22.34 62.19
N TYR A 861 -14.84 -21.77 61.67
CA TYR A 861 -14.85 -20.94 60.46
C TYR A 861 -13.91 -21.51 59.39
N SER A 862 -14.33 -21.45 58.13
CA SER A 862 -13.46 -21.75 56.99
C SER A 862 -13.01 -20.46 56.33
N ILE A 863 -11.71 -20.27 56.17
CA ILE A 863 -11.13 -19.05 55.60
C ILE A 863 -10.81 -19.30 54.13
N LEU A 864 -11.57 -18.70 53.22
CA LEU A 864 -11.41 -18.86 51.78
C LEU A 864 -11.13 -17.51 51.08
N GLY A 865 -11.20 -17.49 49.75
CA GLY A 865 -10.93 -16.32 48.93
C GLY A 865 -11.91 -15.16 49.11
N ALA A 866 -11.66 -14.06 48.42
CA ALA A 866 -12.44 -12.82 48.58
C ALA A 866 -13.92 -12.95 48.21
N TRP A 867 -14.25 -13.83 47.28
CA TRP A 867 -15.62 -14.02 46.76
C TRP A 867 -16.31 -15.26 47.34
N ASP A 868 -15.67 -15.92 48.30
CA ASP A 868 -16.10 -17.22 48.82
C ASP A 868 -16.91 -17.13 50.11
N ALA A 869 -17.11 -15.92 50.64
CA ALA A 869 -17.79 -15.71 51.91
C ALA A 869 -19.25 -16.19 51.84
N ASP A 870 -19.63 -17.06 52.78
CA ASP A 870 -20.96 -17.64 52.91
C ASP A 870 -21.29 -17.79 54.40
N THR A 871 -22.19 -16.93 54.88
CA THR A 871 -22.56 -16.85 56.29
C THR A 871 -23.32 -18.09 56.78
N GLU A 872 -24.06 -18.78 55.90
CA GLU A 872 -24.82 -19.98 56.28
C GLU A 872 -23.88 -21.19 56.46
N LYS A 873 -22.77 -21.21 55.71
CA LYS A 873 -21.75 -22.27 55.77
C LYS A 873 -20.56 -21.93 56.69
N ASN A 874 -20.61 -20.82 57.42
CA ASN A 874 -19.49 -20.30 58.23
C ASN A 874 -18.18 -20.16 57.43
N ILE A 875 -18.28 -19.72 56.18
CA ILE A 875 -17.14 -19.42 55.31
C ILE A 875 -16.90 -17.92 55.34
N ILE A 876 -15.71 -17.50 55.74
CA ILE A 876 -15.31 -16.10 55.80
C ILE A 876 -14.18 -15.83 54.80
N SER A 877 -14.19 -14.63 54.24
CA SER A 877 -13.10 -14.18 53.38
C SER A 877 -11.83 -13.94 54.20
N TYR A 878 -10.67 -14.26 53.64
CA TYR A 878 -9.37 -13.86 54.19
C TYR A 878 -9.24 -12.33 54.38
N GLN A 879 -10.04 -11.52 53.68
CA GLN A 879 -10.07 -10.07 53.83
C GLN A 879 -10.86 -9.60 55.07
N SER A 880 -11.63 -10.48 55.70
CA SER A 880 -12.43 -10.14 56.87
C SER A 880 -11.56 -9.80 58.09
N PRO A 881 -12.00 -8.90 59.00
CA PRO A 881 -11.22 -8.52 60.18
C PRO A 881 -10.83 -9.71 61.07
N LEU A 882 -11.73 -10.69 61.21
CA LEU A 882 -11.48 -11.91 61.97
C LEU A 882 -10.47 -12.82 61.27
N ALA A 883 -10.56 -13.01 59.95
CA ALA A 883 -9.56 -13.80 59.25
C ALA A 883 -8.17 -13.14 59.31
N LYS A 884 -8.09 -11.80 59.16
CA LYS A 884 -6.82 -11.05 59.26
C LYS A 884 -6.13 -11.18 60.61
N SER A 885 -6.88 -11.25 61.71
CA SER A 885 -6.28 -11.45 63.04
C SER A 885 -5.83 -12.89 63.29
N LEU A 886 -6.35 -13.85 62.51
CA LEU A 886 -6.06 -15.27 62.62
C LEU A 886 -4.94 -15.74 61.68
N LEU A 887 -4.75 -15.10 60.53
CA LEU A 887 -3.75 -15.51 59.54
C LEU A 887 -2.35 -15.60 60.16
N GLY A 888 -1.65 -16.71 59.88
CA GLY A 888 -0.32 -17.02 60.41
C GLY A 888 -0.27 -17.54 61.84
N LYS A 889 -1.40 -17.65 62.55
CA LYS A 889 -1.46 -18.21 63.91
C LYS A 889 -1.42 -19.74 63.91
N HIS A 890 -0.86 -20.34 64.95
CA HIS A 890 -0.83 -21.78 65.16
C HIS A 890 -1.84 -22.23 66.24
N THR A 891 -2.09 -23.53 66.32
CA THR A 891 -2.91 -24.13 67.38
C THR A 891 -2.37 -23.77 68.77
N GLY A 892 -3.24 -23.30 69.66
CA GLY A 892 -2.92 -22.78 70.99
C GLY A 892 -2.57 -21.28 71.02
N ASN A 893 -2.52 -20.58 69.88
CA ASN A 893 -2.35 -19.13 69.86
C ASN A 893 -3.67 -18.39 70.05
N GLU A 894 -3.58 -17.19 70.61
CA GLU A 894 -4.71 -16.28 70.78
C GLU A 894 -4.71 -15.20 69.67
N ALA A 895 -5.90 -14.91 69.17
CA ALA A 895 -6.18 -13.88 68.20
C ALA A 895 -7.21 -12.89 68.77
N THR A 896 -6.83 -11.63 68.80
CA THR A 896 -7.68 -10.55 69.28
C THR A 896 -8.43 -9.94 68.10
N LEU A 897 -9.76 -10.00 68.14
CA LEU A 897 -10.61 -9.24 67.23
C LEU A 897 -11.05 -7.94 67.91
N VAL A 898 -10.66 -6.82 67.31
CA VAL A 898 -11.14 -5.49 67.71
C VAL A 898 -12.23 -5.06 66.74
N PHE A 899 -13.46 -4.97 67.22
CA PHE A 899 -14.59 -4.47 66.44
C PHE A 899 -15.20 -3.28 67.20
N GLY A 900 -14.94 -2.06 66.72
CA GLY A 900 -15.31 -0.84 67.45
C GLY A 900 -14.51 -0.69 68.75
N ALA A 901 -15.21 -0.53 69.89
CA ALA A 901 -14.61 -0.43 71.23
C ALA A 901 -14.57 -1.76 71.99
N THR A 902 -15.07 -2.84 71.39
CA THR A 902 -15.11 -4.18 71.99
C THR A 902 -13.95 -5.03 71.48
N GLU A 903 -13.20 -5.60 72.42
CA GLU A 903 -12.10 -6.51 72.18
C GLU A 903 -12.53 -7.93 72.55
N THR A 904 -12.50 -8.86 71.59
CA THR A 904 -12.85 -10.26 71.81
C THR A 904 -11.66 -11.14 71.48
N VAL A 905 -11.23 -11.96 72.44
CA VAL A 905 -10.07 -12.85 72.30
C VAL A 905 -10.54 -14.27 71.97
N TYR A 906 -10.05 -14.79 70.85
CA TYR A 906 -10.28 -16.14 70.39
C TYR A 906 -9.01 -16.98 70.52
N GLU A 907 -9.14 -18.18 71.07
CA GLU A 907 -8.07 -19.17 71.10
C GLU A 907 -8.25 -20.17 69.95
N VAL A 908 -7.19 -20.39 69.17
CA VAL A 908 -7.17 -21.37 68.08
C VAL A 908 -7.04 -22.77 68.68
N LEU A 909 -8.11 -23.57 68.65
CA LEU A 909 -8.11 -24.92 69.20
C LEU A 909 -7.60 -25.98 68.23
N ASP A 910 -7.88 -25.79 66.94
CA ASP A 910 -7.56 -26.77 65.91
C ASP A 910 -7.56 -26.12 64.52
N ILE A 911 -6.68 -26.61 63.64
CA ILE A 911 -6.52 -26.15 62.26
C ILE A 911 -6.55 -27.37 61.37
N THR A 912 -7.53 -27.40 60.48
CA THR A 912 -7.68 -28.47 59.49
C THR A 912 -7.74 -27.87 58.10
N ARG A 913 -7.45 -28.68 57.09
CA ARG A 913 -7.62 -28.25 55.71
C ARG A 913 -9.09 -28.27 55.33
N TYR A 914 -9.54 -27.24 54.60
CA TYR A 914 -10.89 -27.20 54.06
C TYR A 914 -11.07 -28.34 53.03
N SER A 915 -12.04 -29.22 53.26
CA SER A 915 -12.44 -30.23 52.28
C SER A 915 -13.91 -30.05 51.92
N MET A 916 -14.21 -30.05 50.62
CA MET A 916 -15.60 -30.02 50.15
C MET A 916 -16.20 -31.41 50.29
N THR A 917 -17.24 -31.57 51.11
CA THR A 917 -18.05 -32.78 51.12
C THR A 917 -18.83 -32.89 49.81
N GLY A 918 -18.95 -34.13 49.29
CA GLY A 918 -19.17 -34.46 47.88
C GLY A 918 -20.52 -34.12 47.23
N GLN A 919 -20.94 -32.86 47.26
CA GLN A 919 -22.01 -32.34 46.39
C GLN A 919 -21.62 -31.11 45.57
N GLU A 920 -20.41 -30.56 45.73
CA GLU A 920 -19.97 -29.32 45.04
C GLU A 920 -18.58 -29.46 44.36
N ALA A 921 -18.15 -30.68 44.01
CA ALA A 921 -16.91 -30.93 43.24
C ALA A 921 -17.10 -30.77 41.73
#